data_AF-A0A2W4EJN7-F1
#
_entry.id   AF-A0A2W4EJN7-F1
#
_cell.length_a   1.000
_cell.length_b   1.000
_cell.length_c   1.000
_cell.angle_alpha   90.00
_cell.angle_beta   90.00
_cell.angle_gamma   90.00
#
_symmetry.space_group_name_H-M   'P 1'
#
loop_
_entity.id
_entity.type
_entity.pdbx_description
1 polymer ?
#
loop_
_entity_poly.entity_id
_entity_poly.type
_entity_poly.pdbx_seq_one_letter_code
_entity_poly.pdbx_strand_id
1 'polypeptide(L)'
;MECGACGNAIQSGFAFCPKCGARQPVVCAVCGQACQLEFAFCPRCGAAVGSSERRVSASAEAAAVAPEESKPGMSPLSGAEADRRPLTVLFADLCGFTTLSEKTDPETMRALQNELFEELARAVETYGGFVDKFVGDALLALFGAPTAHEDDPDRALKAAIEMISGAARVGARWEARAGMPLRLHVGINTGPVVTGGFGAAAARSYSVTGDTVNTAQRLQSMAGPDEILIGPLTHRLTKHAFSFESLGSHELRGKTASLMVYRLVGPLETPHTARGLESLGLHAPMIGRGTEMARLLSCLDLACNGSAQLVQLVGEAGIGKSRLANDFLDIVASDERFQRVVVRRATCSPLGEQSYGTLAAVLRSAYAIAERETAARTVELLTTGFRDLGFSDDEIGKLTPPIFYVFGLGETSDTLQFVEPEQLRRQILYATRTIIERRLSLSPLLLVVEDLHWADAASIEALRFMMDRLERSQLMMLTTCRSTSDGEGLDSSRTSRTVLRLPPLSTQEGQTLLSAFFDRAMPADICGRVLARAGGNPLFIEEIIRGLIETGVIQPSGGSWTVSGKDVGTEIPMSLQAMLLARVDRLPPSTKHLAQEAAVIGPRFEEALLRSVATEPSLVDTGIDFLCDTEILEEVTRLQPQSSTTYRFTQSLLHDVIYNNLLLQQREQMHGRVGRAIERGHHGMPERLEDIAQLGHHFCRAGESGKGAHYLMAAGDLAGRTYANEDAMRLYRAALSAVSDVTDAAPEQLALVERLADLHGRIGEREAARQHYGDALAIHEAAGDRLAAARILRKLGRLSLDAGRRDLADANYTQAFTLLSGSDAPIELAHLLQERGHLAFRMGDHNAAARWADEALGHLNAATSKANGVLAPEAAQAEAEALNTKGVALARLGRHREAVQEVEQSLKVAEDAGLMSAACRAYSNLGVLYTIIDPARAIEVCRRGLDLAMRIADLGFQARLFANLAVACCTFTDSCAKEGVPAAEKAVEIDRALDQRDHLAVPLIVLGQIYQCHGRPALALKYYGEALALALEIDEPQLLFPCYDGLATLNLEQNDLAEAERFFCLAEDICRRHGLDPGALVVLPFLD
;
A
#
# COMPACT_ATOMS: atom_id res chain seq x y z
N MET A 1 -20.51 -69.14 16.26
CA MET A 1 -20.48 -68.55 17.61
C MET A 1 -21.90 -68.26 18.06
N GLU A 2 -22.26 -68.49 19.31
CA GLU A 2 -23.61 -68.14 19.79
C GLU A 2 -23.63 -66.69 20.29
N CYS A 3 -24.72 -65.99 19.99
CA CYS A 3 -24.92 -64.63 20.45
C CYS A 3 -25.04 -64.60 21.98
N GLY A 4 -24.12 -63.94 22.69
CA GLY A 4 -24.21 -63.81 24.14
C GLY A 4 -25.47 -63.11 24.66
N ALA A 5 -26.19 -62.35 23.81
CA ALA A 5 -27.42 -61.64 24.19
C ALA A 5 -28.71 -62.42 23.95
N CYS A 6 -28.77 -63.34 22.98
CA CYS A 6 -30.02 -64.03 22.62
C CYS A 6 -29.87 -65.53 22.31
N GLY A 7 -28.67 -66.09 22.45
CA GLY A 7 -28.35 -67.51 22.21
C GLY A 7 -28.41 -67.95 20.75
N ASN A 8 -28.69 -67.06 19.80
CA ASN A 8 -28.79 -67.43 18.39
C ASN A 8 -27.40 -67.79 17.81
N ALA A 9 -27.29 -68.88 17.06
CA ALA A 9 -26.06 -69.22 16.35
C ALA A 9 -25.77 -68.21 15.23
N ILE A 10 -24.56 -67.63 15.23
CA ILE A 10 -24.06 -66.65 14.27
C ILE A 10 -22.83 -67.23 13.54
N GLN A 11 -22.77 -67.04 12.22
CA GLN A 11 -21.59 -67.34 11.40
C GLN A 11 -20.44 -66.36 11.69
N SER A 12 -19.19 -66.84 11.61
CA SER A 12 -17.99 -66.02 11.83
C SER A 12 -17.88 -64.92 10.77
N GLY A 13 -17.67 -63.67 11.20
CA GLY A 13 -17.52 -62.50 10.33
C GLY A 13 -18.68 -61.51 10.35
N PHE A 14 -19.79 -61.83 11.02
CA PHE A 14 -20.91 -60.89 11.19
C PHE A 14 -20.63 -59.89 12.32
N ALA A 15 -20.68 -58.59 12.01
CA ALA A 15 -20.47 -57.51 12.97
C ALA A 15 -21.62 -57.33 13.99
N PHE A 16 -22.82 -57.82 13.65
CA PHE A 16 -24.02 -57.77 14.49
C PHE A 16 -24.78 -59.09 14.42
N CYS A 17 -25.49 -59.45 15.48
CA CYS A 17 -26.43 -60.57 15.46
C CYS A 17 -27.60 -60.23 14.54
N PRO A 18 -27.87 -61.02 13.48
CA PRO A 18 -28.95 -60.72 12.55
C PRO A 18 -30.35 -60.85 13.18
N LYS A 19 -30.47 -61.48 14.36
CA LYS A 19 -31.75 -61.68 15.06
C LYS A 19 -32.10 -60.55 16.02
N CYS A 20 -31.16 -60.12 16.85
CA CYS A 20 -31.43 -59.12 17.92
C CYS A 20 -30.66 -57.81 17.76
N GLY A 21 -29.82 -57.67 16.73
CA GLY A 21 -28.99 -56.48 16.52
C GLY A 21 -27.82 -56.34 17.50
N ALA A 22 -27.60 -57.29 18.41
CA ALA A 22 -26.48 -57.22 19.35
C ALA A 22 -25.12 -57.30 18.63
N ARG A 23 -24.29 -56.28 18.83
CA ARG A 23 -22.94 -56.13 18.28
C ARG A 23 -22.03 -57.28 18.74
N GLN A 24 -21.26 -57.88 17.83
CA GLN A 24 -20.36 -58.99 18.15
C GLN A 24 -18.90 -58.50 18.29
N PRO A 25 -18.15 -58.94 19.32
CA PRO A 25 -16.75 -58.53 19.48
C PRO A 25 -15.84 -59.20 18.44
N VAL A 26 -14.79 -58.50 18.02
CA VAL A 26 -13.76 -59.01 17.11
C VAL A 26 -12.58 -59.52 17.93
N VAL A 27 -12.13 -60.74 17.65
CA VAL A 27 -11.00 -61.33 18.37
C VAL A 27 -9.70 -60.85 17.75
N CYS A 28 -8.78 -60.32 18.57
CA CYS A 28 -7.45 -59.93 18.13
C CYS A 28 -6.70 -61.15 17.57
N ALA A 29 -6.25 -61.06 16.32
CA ALA A 29 -5.54 -62.15 15.64
C ALA A 29 -4.20 -62.53 16.30
N VAL A 30 -3.61 -61.63 17.10
CA VAL A 30 -2.30 -61.86 17.72
C VAL A 30 -2.41 -62.51 19.10
N CYS A 31 -3.32 -62.07 19.96
CA CYS A 31 -3.39 -62.54 21.35
C CYS A 31 -4.72 -63.22 21.74
N GLY A 32 -5.68 -63.30 20.83
CA GLY A 32 -6.97 -63.96 21.08
C GLY A 32 -7.93 -63.16 21.98
N GLN A 33 -7.59 -61.92 22.35
CA GLN A 33 -8.47 -61.07 23.16
C GLN A 33 -9.66 -60.58 22.36
N ALA A 34 -10.88 -60.71 22.91
CA ALA A 34 -12.06 -60.07 22.35
C ALA A 34 -11.94 -58.54 22.47
N CYS A 35 -11.90 -57.86 21.33
CA CYS A 35 -11.80 -56.42 21.18
C CYS A 35 -13.12 -55.87 20.61
N GLN A 36 -13.45 -54.62 20.93
CA GLN A 36 -14.54 -53.93 20.24
C GLN A 36 -14.04 -53.43 18.87
N LEU A 37 -14.93 -53.42 17.88
CA LEU A 37 -14.64 -53.02 16.49
C LEU A 37 -14.13 -51.57 16.34
N GLU A 38 -14.36 -50.74 17.35
CA GLU A 38 -14.00 -49.32 17.37
C GLU A 38 -12.54 -49.11 17.76
N PHE A 39 -11.90 -50.14 18.29
CA PHE A 39 -10.50 -50.08 18.70
C PHE A 39 -9.60 -50.30 17.48
N ALA A 40 -8.88 -49.25 17.09
CA ALA A 40 -7.85 -49.33 16.06
C ALA A 40 -6.73 -50.33 16.44
N PHE A 41 -6.48 -50.51 17.74
CA PHE A 41 -5.46 -51.41 18.28
C PHE A 41 -6.00 -52.23 19.45
N CYS A 42 -5.53 -53.48 19.57
CA CYS A 42 -5.87 -54.37 20.66
C CYS A 42 -5.35 -53.77 21.98
N PRO A 43 -6.21 -53.51 22.98
CA PRO A 43 -5.82 -52.83 24.21
C PRO A 43 -4.88 -53.68 25.07
N ARG A 44 -4.77 -54.99 24.79
CA ARG A 44 -3.87 -55.88 25.51
C ARG A 44 -2.46 -55.95 24.92
N CYS A 45 -2.31 -55.94 23.60
CA CYS A 45 -1.01 -56.16 22.95
C CYS A 45 -0.62 -55.10 21.91
N GLY A 46 -1.45 -54.10 21.67
CA GLY A 46 -1.19 -53.02 20.71
C GLY A 46 -1.31 -53.41 19.24
N ALA A 47 -1.66 -54.66 18.92
CA ALA A 47 -1.80 -55.09 17.52
C ALA A 47 -3.03 -54.45 16.85
N ALA A 48 -2.86 -53.91 15.63
CA ALA A 48 -3.96 -53.31 14.87
C ALA A 48 -5.09 -54.32 14.65
N VAL A 49 -6.32 -53.93 14.98
CA VAL A 49 -7.50 -54.80 14.86
C VAL A 49 -8.14 -54.53 13.50
N GLY A 50 -7.66 -55.24 12.47
CA GLY A 50 -8.32 -55.33 11.16
C GLY A 50 -7.64 -54.61 10.00
N SER A 51 -6.64 -55.26 9.39
CA SER A 51 -6.38 -55.31 7.93
C SER A 51 -5.10 -56.13 7.65
N SER A 52 -5.23 -57.43 7.32
CA SER A 52 -4.17 -58.23 6.70
C SER A 52 -4.20 -57.97 5.18
N GLU A 53 -3.15 -57.58 4.49
CA GLU A 53 -1.92 -58.29 4.08
C GLU A 53 -1.08 -57.27 3.26
N ARG A 54 0.24 -57.28 3.03
CA ARG A 54 1.40 -58.15 3.32
C ARG A 54 2.66 -57.28 3.09
N ARG A 55 3.59 -57.25 4.05
CA ARG A 55 4.95 -56.69 3.88
C ARG A 55 5.90 -57.80 3.40
N VAL A 56 6.75 -57.49 2.41
CA VAL A 56 8.04 -58.16 2.19
C VAL A 56 9.13 -57.15 2.51
N SER A 57 10.16 -57.61 3.21
CA SER A 57 11.24 -56.85 3.84
C SER A 57 12.60 -57.05 3.15
N ALA A 58 13.54 -56.14 3.48
CA ALA A 58 15.01 -56.15 3.29
C ALA A 58 15.51 -55.55 1.95
N SER A 59 16.58 -54.76 1.85
CA SER A 59 17.68 -54.35 2.74
C SER A 59 18.38 -53.09 2.17
N ALA A 60 19.18 -52.41 3.01
CA ALA A 60 19.99 -51.23 2.68
C ALA A 60 21.21 -51.55 1.78
N GLU A 61 21.62 -50.59 0.93
CA GLU A 61 23.01 -50.08 0.84
C GLU A 61 23.13 -48.93 -0.21
N ALA A 62 24.11 -48.06 0.02
CA ALA A 62 24.31 -46.76 -0.62
C ALA A 62 25.19 -46.81 -1.89
N ALA A 63 24.95 -45.91 -2.85
CA ALA A 63 25.98 -45.16 -3.59
C ALA A 63 25.34 -44.15 -4.57
N ALA A 64 25.95 -42.96 -4.65
CA ALA A 64 25.60 -41.86 -5.53
C ALA A 64 26.20 -42.01 -6.95
N VAL A 65 25.54 -41.41 -7.97
CA VAL A 65 26.08 -40.49 -9.02
C VAL A 65 25.10 -40.37 -10.21
N ALA A 66 24.51 -39.16 -10.36
CA ALA A 66 24.23 -38.33 -11.57
C ALA A 66 23.43 -38.89 -12.80
N PRO A 67 22.86 -38.04 -13.68
CA PRO A 67 21.41 -37.97 -13.92
C PRO A 67 20.96 -38.54 -15.29
N GLU A 68 19.73 -39.03 -15.34
CA GLU A 68 19.03 -39.52 -16.54
C GLU A 68 18.42 -38.38 -17.38
N GLU A 69 18.67 -38.43 -18.69
CA GLU A 69 17.74 -37.93 -19.70
C GLU A 69 16.65 -38.99 -19.94
N SER A 70 15.40 -38.71 -19.55
CA SER A 70 14.25 -39.51 -20.00
C SER A 70 12.97 -38.66 -20.13
N LYS A 71 12.21 -39.00 -21.18
CA LYS A 71 11.01 -38.34 -21.70
C LYS A 71 9.89 -38.21 -20.65
N PRO A 72 8.98 -37.22 -20.76
CA PRO A 72 7.83 -37.12 -19.87
C PRO A 72 6.82 -38.24 -20.19
N GLY A 73 6.96 -39.38 -19.52
CA GLY A 73 5.92 -40.39 -19.41
C GLY A 73 4.98 -40.01 -18.27
N MET A 74 3.72 -39.73 -18.59
CA MET A 74 2.64 -39.58 -17.60
C MET A 74 2.60 -40.79 -16.67
N SER A 75 2.73 -40.55 -15.36
CA SER A 75 2.47 -41.57 -14.34
C SER A 75 0.98 -41.89 -14.29
N PRO A 76 0.58 -43.18 -14.19
CA PRO A 76 -0.83 -43.54 -14.07
C PRO A 76 -1.37 -43.08 -12.71
N LEU A 77 -2.40 -42.23 -12.73
CA LEU A 77 -3.13 -41.73 -11.57
C LEU A 77 -3.73 -42.88 -10.73
N SER A 78 -2.96 -43.39 -9.77
CA SER A 78 -3.47 -44.31 -8.75
C SER A 78 -4.10 -43.51 -7.62
N GLY A 79 -5.38 -43.11 -7.76
CA GLY A 79 -6.10 -42.48 -6.65
C GLY A 79 -7.31 -41.60 -6.96
N ALA A 80 -7.96 -41.69 -8.12
CA ALA A 80 -9.22 -40.98 -8.31
C ALA A 80 -10.34 -41.66 -7.52
N GLU A 81 -10.71 -41.09 -6.37
CA GLU A 81 -11.99 -41.39 -5.70
C GLU A 81 -13.15 -41.08 -6.64
N ALA A 82 -14.22 -41.88 -6.55
CA ALA A 82 -15.37 -41.72 -7.43
C ALA A 82 -16.12 -40.43 -7.08
N ASP A 83 -16.24 -39.50 -8.03
CA ASP A 83 -16.90 -38.19 -7.84
C ASP A 83 -17.95 -37.92 -8.93
N ARG A 84 -18.97 -37.13 -8.58
CA ARG A 84 -20.05 -36.69 -9.46
C ARG A 84 -19.78 -35.27 -9.91
N ARG A 85 -19.35 -35.10 -11.16
CA ARG A 85 -19.02 -33.79 -11.73
C ARG A 85 -19.70 -33.56 -13.09
N PRO A 86 -19.99 -32.31 -13.46
CA PRO A 86 -20.37 -32.00 -14.83
C PRO A 86 -19.19 -32.29 -15.76
N LEU A 87 -19.39 -33.12 -16.79
CA LEU A 87 -18.43 -33.35 -17.86
C LEU A 87 -19.06 -33.01 -19.21
N THR A 88 -18.23 -32.59 -20.15
CA THR A 88 -18.57 -32.58 -21.57
C THR A 88 -18.06 -33.87 -22.19
N VAL A 89 -18.99 -34.68 -22.69
CA VAL A 89 -18.71 -35.98 -23.31
C VAL A 89 -18.82 -35.83 -24.82
N LEU A 90 -17.78 -36.26 -25.54
CA LEU A 90 -17.71 -36.27 -27.00
C LEU A 90 -17.65 -37.72 -27.48
N PHE A 91 -18.55 -38.09 -28.39
CA PHE A 91 -18.46 -39.30 -29.19
C PHE A 91 -18.22 -38.94 -30.65
N ALA A 92 -17.20 -39.52 -31.26
CA ALA A 92 -16.93 -39.42 -32.69
C ALA A 92 -16.82 -40.83 -33.27
N ASP A 93 -17.51 -41.10 -34.37
CA ASP A 93 -17.56 -42.45 -34.94
C ASP A 93 -17.48 -42.39 -36.48
N LEU A 94 -16.98 -43.45 -37.11
CA LEU A 94 -16.75 -43.45 -38.55
C LEU A 94 -18.03 -43.81 -39.31
N CYS A 95 -18.46 -42.95 -40.24
CA CYS A 95 -19.61 -43.25 -41.07
C CYS A 95 -19.31 -44.43 -42.01
N GLY A 96 -20.08 -45.53 -41.89
CA GLY A 96 -20.02 -46.66 -42.83
C GLY A 96 -18.84 -47.63 -42.62
N PHE A 97 -18.23 -47.65 -41.43
CA PHE A 97 -17.09 -48.52 -41.11
C PHE A 97 -17.32 -50.01 -41.40
N THR A 98 -18.51 -50.54 -41.09
CA THR A 98 -18.88 -51.95 -41.35
C THR A 98 -18.84 -52.29 -42.84
N THR A 99 -19.23 -51.36 -43.70
CA THR A 99 -19.18 -51.57 -45.15
C THR A 99 -17.76 -51.44 -45.70
N LEU A 100 -16.91 -50.64 -45.02
CA LEU A 100 -15.50 -50.47 -45.35
C LEU A 100 -14.67 -51.69 -44.91
N SER A 101 -14.95 -52.26 -43.74
CA SER A 101 -14.24 -53.42 -43.20
C SER A 101 -14.53 -54.73 -43.95
N GLU A 102 -15.71 -54.85 -44.58
CA GLU A 102 -16.04 -55.98 -45.47
C GLU A 102 -15.28 -55.93 -46.80
N LYS A 103 -14.87 -54.75 -47.26
CA LYS A 103 -14.26 -54.53 -48.58
C LYS A 103 -12.74 -54.32 -48.56
N THR A 104 -12.17 -54.18 -47.36
CA THR A 104 -10.75 -53.84 -47.16
C THR A 104 -10.04 -55.00 -46.49
N ASP A 105 -8.82 -55.31 -46.92
CA ASP A 105 -8.00 -56.32 -46.28
C ASP A 105 -7.79 -55.99 -44.78
N PRO A 106 -7.89 -56.98 -43.86
CA PRO A 106 -7.80 -56.73 -42.42
C PRO A 106 -6.51 -56.03 -41.94
N GLU A 107 -5.37 -56.26 -42.60
CA GLU A 107 -4.12 -55.56 -42.24
C GLU A 107 -4.16 -54.10 -42.66
N THR A 108 -4.70 -53.84 -43.86
CA THR A 108 -4.90 -52.49 -44.40
C THR A 108 -5.91 -51.71 -43.57
N MET A 109 -6.99 -52.37 -43.14
CA MET A 109 -8.02 -51.79 -42.29
C MET A 109 -7.49 -51.42 -40.91
N ARG A 110 -6.66 -52.27 -40.31
CA ARG A 110 -6.02 -52.00 -39.01
C ARG A 110 -5.02 -50.85 -39.08
N ALA A 111 -4.26 -50.75 -40.17
CA ALA A 111 -3.33 -49.63 -40.39
C ALA A 111 -4.08 -48.29 -40.54
N LEU A 112 -5.18 -48.29 -41.32
CA LEU A 112 -6.06 -47.12 -41.45
C LEU A 112 -6.69 -46.71 -40.12
N GLN A 113 -7.20 -47.68 -39.35
CA GLN A 113 -7.83 -47.43 -38.06
C GLN A 113 -6.84 -46.83 -37.06
N ASN A 114 -5.60 -47.33 -37.01
CA ASN A 114 -4.55 -46.77 -36.15
C ASN A 114 -4.22 -45.32 -36.53
N GLU A 115 -3.99 -45.02 -37.82
CA GLU A 115 -3.66 -43.66 -38.26
C GLU A 115 -4.80 -42.68 -38.00
N LEU A 116 -6.05 -43.09 -38.24
CA LEU A 116 -7.22 -42.28 -37.93
C LEU A 116 -7.36 -42.05 -36.42
N PHE A 117 -7.27 -43.09 -35.60
CA PHE A 117 -7.38 -42.96 -34.15
C PHE A 117 -6.27 -42.12 -33.53
N GLU A 118 -5.04 -42.18 -34.07
CA GLU A 118 -3.95 -41.28 -33.68
C GLU A 118 -4.28 -39.81 -34.03
N GLU A 119 -4.88 -39.54 -35.19
CA GLU A 119 -5.29 -38.19 -35.59
C GLU A 119 -6.43 -37.65 -34.70
N LEU A 120 -7.44 -38.47 -34.41
CA LEU A 120 -8.55 -38.09 -33.54
C LEU A 120 -8.11 -37.90 -32.10
N ALA A 121 -7.26 -38.79 -31.56
CA ALA A 121 -6.69 -38.64 -30.23
C ALA A 121 -5.87 -37.36 -30.12
N ARG A 122 -5.05 -37.03 -31.13
CA ARG A 122 -4.29 -35.78 -31.17
C ARG A 122 -5.21 -34.55 -31.13
N ALA A 123 -6.35 -34.57 -31.83
CA ALA A 123 -7.32 -33.48 -31.77
C ALA A 123 -7.91 -33.31 -30.36
N VAL A 124 -8.25 -34.41 -29.67
CA VAL A 124 -8.72 -34.37 -28.27
C VAL A 124 -7.64 -33.79 -27.35
N GLU A 125 -6.41 -34.31 -27.44
CA GLU A 125 -5.29 -33.92 -26.58
C GLU A 125 -4.87 -32.47 -26.80
N THR A 126 -4.90 -31.98 -28.05
CA THR A 126 -4.58 -30.57 -28.41
C THR A 126 -5.47 -29.58 -27.68
N TYR A 127 -6.76 -29.93 -27.51
CA TYR A 127 -7.72 -29.10 -26.79
C TYR A 127 -7.91 -29.56 -25.33
N GLY A 128 -6.94 -30.31 -24.78
CA GLY A 128 -6.89 -30.68 -23.36
C GLY A 128 -7.99 -31.64 -22.90
N GLY A 129 -8.61 -32.36 -23.82
CA GLY A 129 -9.49 -33.48 -23.50
C GLY A 129 -8.72 -34.77 -23.23
N PHE A 130 -9.41 -35.75 -22.66
CA PHE A 130 -8.88 -37.08 -22.38
C PHE A 130 -9.64 -38.13 -23.20
N VAL A 131 -8.93 -38.99 -23.93
CA VAL A 131 -9.52 -40.13 -24.62
C VAL A 131 -9.76 -41.25 -23.59
N ASP A 132 -11.02 -41.53 -23.28
CA ASP A 132 -11.39 -42.58 -22.32
C ASP A 132 -11.12 -43.97 -22.90
N LYS A 133 -11.65 -44.22 -24.09
CA LYS A 133 -11.51 -45.49 -24.83
C LYS A 133 -11.98 -45.38 -26.27
N PHE A 134 -11.56 -46.36 -27.05
CA PHE A 134 -12.11 -46.68 -28.36
C PHE A 134 -13.15 -47.80 -28.21
N VAL A 135 -14.35 -47.61 -28.75
CA VAL A 135 -15.45 -48.59 -28.75
C VAL A 135 -15.76 -48.97 -30.20
N GLY A 136 -15.08 -50.01 -30.69
CA GLY A 136 -15.16 -50.39 -32.11
C GLY A 136 -14.50 -49.35 -33.01
N ASP A 137 -15.31 -48.67 -33.81
CA ASP A 137 -15.00 -47.54 -34.69
C ASP A 137 -15.23 -46.16 -34.07
N ALA A 138 -15.82 -46.12 -32.87
CA ALA A 138 -16.08 -44.88 -32.15
C ALA A 138 -14.97 -44.53 -31.14
N LEU A 139 -14.65 -43.24 -31.04
CA LEU A 139 -13.83 -42.63 -29.99
C LEU A 139 -14.74 -41.94 -28.97
N LEU A 140 -14.50 -42.24 -27.68
CA LEU A 140 -15.09 -41.54 -26.55
C LEU A 140 -14.04 -40.64 -25.89
N ALA A 141 -14.30 -39.34 -25.88
CA ALA A 141 -13.48 -38.34 -25.22
C ALA A 141 -14.25 -37.59 -24.14
N LEU A 142 -13.50 -37.17 -23.12
CA LEU A 142 -13.99 -36.47 -21.95
C LEU A 142 -13.26 -35.13 -21.83
N PHE A 143 -14.02 -34.06 -21.67
CA PHE A 143 -13.54 -32.74 -21.32
C PHE A 143 -14.12 -32.43 -19.94
N GLY A 144 -13.27 -32.06 -18.99
CA GLY A 144 -13.63 -32.02 -17.57
C GLY A 144 -13.01 -33.14 -16.72
N ALA A 145 -12.35 -34.12 -17.35
CA ALA A 145 -11.74 -35.27 -16.69
C ALA A 145 -10.44 -35.72 -17.39
N PRO A 146 -9.35 -36.04 -16.67
CA PRO A 146 -9.19 -35.95 -15.21
C PRO A 146 -9.21 -34.50 -14.69
N THR A 147 -8.82 -33.53 -15.51
CA THR A 147 -8.74 -32.10 -15.19
C THR A 147 -9.93 -31.34 -15.81
N ALA A 148 -10.52 -30.41 -15.05
CA ALA A 148 -11.65 -29.60 -15.52
C ALA A 148 -11.28 -28.15 -15.81
N HIS A 149 -11.90 -27.59 -16.84
CA HIS A 149 -11.73 -26.22 -17.33
C HIS A 149 -13.12 -25.62 -17.59
N GLU A 150 -13.30 -24.33 -17.39
CA GLU A 150 -14.62 -23.71 -17.60
C GLU A 150 -15.06 -23.69 -19.06
N ASP A 151 -14.10 -23.65 -19.99
CA ASP A 151 -14.32 -23.69 -21.42
C ASP A 151 -14.32 -25.14 -21.97
N ASP A 152 -14.42 -26.19 -21.13
CA ASP A 152 -14.49 -27.59 -21.57
C ASP A 152 -15.55 -27.86 -22.67
N PRO A 153 -16.76 -27.25 -22.62
CA PRO A 153 -17.71 -27.31 -23.74
C PRO A 153 -17.15 -26.72 -25.05
N ASP A 154 -16.48 -25.57 -25.00
CA ASP A 154 -15.90 -24.89 -26.15
C ASP A 154 -14.74 -25.69 -26.74
N ARG A 155 -13.88 -26.22 -25.87
CA ARG A 155 -12.76 -27.09 -26.23
C ARG A 155 -13.23 -28.38 -26.90
N ALA A 156 -14.30 -28.99 -26.42
CA ALA A 156 -14.90 -30.16 -27.05
C ALA A 156 -15.44 -29.85 -28.47
N LEU A 157 -16.04 -28.67 -28.68
CA LEU A 157 -16.49 -28.25 -30.02
C LEU A 157 -15.31 -27.98 -30.96
N LYS A 158 -14.25 -27.31 -30.49
CA LYS A 158 -13.01 -27.09 -31.27
C LYS A 158 -12.36 -28.42 -31.64
N ALA A 159 -12.28 -29.36 -30.70
CA ALA A 159 -11.77 -30.70 -30.95
C ALA A 159 -12.60 -31.45 -31.99
N ALA A 160 -13.93 -31.38 -31.94
CA ALA A 160 -14.80 -32.01 -32.93
C ALA A 160 -14.62 -31.42 -34.35
N ILE A 161 -14.45 -30.10 -34.47
CA ILE A 161 -14.16 -29.45 -35.76
C ILE A 161 -12.80 -29.91 -36.31
N GLU A 162 -11.77 -29.98 -35.45
CA GLU A 162 -10.44 -30.47 -35.85
C GLU A 162 -10.47 -31.96 -36.19
N MET A 163 -11.27 -32.78 -35.50
CA MET A 163 -11.46 -34.20 -35.81
C MET A 163 -12.01 -34.43 -37.21
N ILE A 164 -13.06 -33.68 -37.60
CA ILE A 164 -13.62 -33.75 -38.95
C ILE A 164 -12.57 -33.38 -39.99
N SER A 165 -11.84 -32.29 -39.75
CA SER A 165 -10.76 -31.83 -40.64
C SER A 165 -9.62 -32.85 -40.73
N GLY A 166 -9.23 -33.45 -39.60
CA GLY A 166 -8.21 -34.49 -39.50
C GLY A 166 -8.60 -35.78 -40.21
N ALA A 167 -9.84 -36.24 -40.03
CA ALA A 167 -10.38 -37.40 -40.72
C ALA A 167 -10.39 -37.21 -42.24
N ALA A 168 -10.74 -36.01 -42.72
CA ALA A 168 -10.65 -35.67 -44.13
C ALA A 168 -9.20 -35.71 -44.66
N ARG A 169 -8.21 -35.22 -43.88
CA ARG A 169 -6.77 -35.31 -44.23
C ARG A 169 -6.30 -36.75 -44.33
N VAL A 170 -6.65 -37.60 -43.38
CA VAL A 170 -6.34 -39.04 -43.40
C VAL A 170 -7.03 -39.69 -44.60
N GLY A 171 -8.30 -39.39 -44.83
CA GLY A 171 -9.08 -39.87 -45.98
C GLY A 171 -8.40 -39.58 -47.31
N ALA A 172 -7.92 -38.35 -47.52
CA ALA A 172 -7.21 -37.97 -48.75
C ALA A 172 -5.91 -38.77 -48.97
N ARG A 173 -5.18 -39.12 -47.91
CA ARG A 173 -3.97 -39.97 -48.00
C ARG A 173 -4.30 -41.42 -48.35
N TRP A 174 -5.46 -41.89 -47.89
CA TRP A 174 -5.92 -43.27 -48.05
C TRP A 174 -6.89 -43.48 -49.21
N GLU A 175 -7.29 -42.42 -49.91
CA GLU A 175 -8.26 -42.46 -51.01
C GLU A 175 -7.85 -43.45 -52.12
N ALA A 176 -6.55 -43.55 -52.40
CA ALA A 176 -5.99 -44.49 -53.37
C ALA A 176 -5.96 -45.97 -52.90
N ARG A 177 -6.11 -46.25 -51.60
CA ARG A 177 -6.01 -47.59 -50.99
C ARG A 177 -7.33 -48.12 -50.40
N ALA A 178 -8.19 -47.23 -49.91
CA ALA A 178 -9.44 -47.56 -49.21
C ALA A 178 -10.71 -47.25 -50.04
N GLY A 179 -10.59 -46.48 -51.14
CA GLY A 179 -11.66 -46.30 -52.13
C GLY A 179 -12.92 -45.55 -51.66
N MET A 180 -12.92 -44.95 -50.46
CA MET A 180 -14.04 -44.17 -49.92
C MET A 180 -13.55 -42.99 -49.06
N PRO A 181 -14.27 -41.85 -49.02
CA PRO A 181 -13.94 -40.73 -48.15
C PRO A 181 -14.26 -41.08 -46.68
N LEU A 182 -13.33 -40.76 -45.78
CA LEU A 182 -13.53 -40.92 -44.33
C LEU A 182 -14.32 -39.72 -43.80
N ARG A 183 -15.46 -39.98 -43.17
CA ARG A 183 -16.33 -38.98 -42.56
C ARG A 183 -16.71 -39.41 -41.15
N LEU A 184 -16.98 -38.42 -40.30
CA LEU A 184 -17.35 -38.66 -38.91
C LEU A 184 -18.76 -38.16 -38.63
N HIS A 185 -19.50 -38.86 -37.78
CA HIS A 185 -20.65 -38.29 -37.08
C HIS A 185 -20.29 -38.08 -35.61
N VAL A 186 -20.59 -36.88 -35.09
CA VAL A 186 -20.12 -36.48 -33.75
C VAL A 186 -21.28 -36.02 -32.89
N GLY A 187 -21.30 -36.49 -31.64
CA GLY A 187 -22.29 -36.13 -30.65
C GLY A 187 -21.62 -35.63 -29.38
N ILE A 188 -22.00 -34.44 -28.92
CA ILE A 188 -21.45 -33.83 -27.71
C ILE A 188 -22.57 -33.47 -26.74
N ASN A 189 -22.39 -33.83 -25.47
CA ASN A 189 -23.33 -33.42 -24.45
C ASN A 189 -22.63 -33.11 -23.12
N THR A 190 -23.03 -32.02 -22.51
CA THR A 190 -22.56 -31.57 -21.19
C THR A 190 -23.59 -31.90 -20.14
N GLY A 191 -23.16 -32.44 -19.01
CA GLY A 191 -24.05 -32.78 -17.91
C GLY A 191 -23.37 -33.58 -16.80
N PRO A 192 -24.07 -33.84 -15.69
CA PRO A 192 -23.49 -34.57 -14.57
C PRO A 192 -23.20 -36.02 -14.95
N VAL A 193 -22.03 -36.51 -14.57
CA VAL A 193 -21.63 -37.92 -14.70
C VAL A 193 -20.93 -38.36 -13.42
N VAL A 194 -20.93 -39.67 -13.17
CA VAL A 194 -20.13 -40.27 -12.10
C VAL A 194 -18.87 -40.84 -12.73
N THR A 195 -17.71 -40.38 -12.28
CA THR A 195 -16.41 -40.87 -12.73
C THR A 195 -15.81 -41.77 -11.66
N GLY A 196 -15.35 -42.98 -11.99
CA GLY A 196 -14.70 -43.88 -11.03
C GLY A 196 -14.19 -45.18 -11.65
N GLY A 197 -13.17 -45.80 -11.04
CA GLY A 197 -12.60 -47.06 -11.51
C GLY A 197 -13.49 -48.26 -11.17
N PHE A 198 -14.06 -48.92 -12.18
CA PHE A 198 -14.75 -50.21 -12.04
C PHE A 198 -13.83 -51.34 -12.52
N GLY A 199 -13.45 -52.27 -11.64
CA GLY A 199 -12.67 -53.47 -12.01
C GLY A 199 -11.71 -53.97 -10.91
N ALA A 200 -11.39 -55.27 -10.94
CA ALA A 200 -10.39 -55.89 -10.07
C ALA A 200 -8.98 -55.32 -10.37
N ALA A 201 -8.12 -55.30 -9.35
CA ALA A 201 -6.92 -54.46 -9.20
C ALA A 201 -5.82 -54.50 -10.29
N ALA A 202 -5.98 -55.27 -11.39
CA ALA A 202 -5.02 -55.35 -12.49
C ALA A 202 -5.44 -54.60 -13.77
N ALA A 203 -6.67 -54.07 -13.85
CA ALA A 203 -7.15 -53.29 -14.99
C ALA A 203 -8.19 -52.24 -14.55
N ARG A 204 -7.75 -51.21 -13.80
CA ARG A 204 -8.59 -50.04 -13.52
C ARG A 204 -8.63 -49.15 -14.76
N SER A 205 -9.60 -49.38 -15.64
CA SER A 205 -9.97 -48.37 -16.64
C SER A 205 -10.77 -47.28 -15.94
N TYR A 206 -10.41 -46.02 -16.20
CA TYR A 206 -11.29 -44.90 -15.89
C TYR A 206 -12.62 -45.15 -16.63
N SER A 207 -13.76 -45.08 -15.94
CA SER A 207 -15.05 -45.37 -16.55
C SER A 207 -16.06 -44.33 -16.10
N VAL A 208 -16.70 -43.68 -17.08
CA VAL A 208 -17.72 -42.65 -16.87
C VAL A 208 -19.08 -43.26 -17.14
N THR A 209 -19.99 -43.17 -16.17
CA THR A 209 -21.36 -43.65 -16.31
C THR A 209 -22.36 -42.55 -15.97
N GLY A 210 -23.41 -42.40 -16.79
CA GLY A 210 -24.45 -41.38 -16.59
C GLY A 210 -25.30 -41.13 -17.83
N ASP A 211 -26.45 -40.50 -17.63
CA ASP A 211 -27.37 -40.09 -18.70
C ASP A 211 -26.69 -39.18 -19.75
N THR A 212 -25.70 -38.39 -19.33
CA THR A 212 -24.92 -37.50 -20.19
C THR A 212 -24.15 -38.28 -21.27
N VAL A 213 -23.48 -39.39 -20.90
CA VAL A 213 -22.74 -40.26 -21.83
C VAL A 213 -23.70 -40.90 -22.83
N ASN A 214 -24.82 -41.45 -22.34
CA ASN A 214 -25.84 -42.05 -23.18
C ASN A 214 -26.48 -41.03 -24.14
N THR A 215 -26.61 -39.77 -23.71
CA THR A 215 -27.16 -38.70 -24.55
C THR A 215 -26.17 -38.28 -25.63
N ALA A 216 -24.88 -38.13 -25.30
CA ALA A 216 -23.83 -37.84 -26.28
C ALA A 216 -23.74 -38.93 -27.36
N GLN A 217 -23.77 -40.20 -26.95
CA GLN A 217 -23.78 -41.34 -27.87
C GLN A 217 -24.99 -41.31 -28.82
N ARG A 218 -26.18 -40.96 -28.32
CA ARG A 218 -27.39 -40.89 -29.14
C ARG A 218 -27.39 -39.71 -30.09
N LEU A 219 -26.86 -38.57 -29.66
CA LEU A 219 -26.63 -37.42 -30.54
C LEU A 219 -25.67 -37.79 -31.67
N GLN A 220 -24.61 -38.55 -31.37
CA GLN A 220 -23.69 -39.07 -32.37
C GLN A 220 -24.39 -40.01 -33.35
N SER A 221 -25.19 -40.96 -32.86
CA SER A 221 -25.92 -41.90 -33.74
C SER A 221 -26.99 -41.23 -34.61
N MET A 222 -27.43 -40.02 -34.23
CA MET A 222 -28.39 -39.22 -34.99
C MET A 222 -27.72 -38.28 -35.98
N ALA A 223 -26.45 -37.94 -35.75
CA ALA A 223 -25.68 -37.04 -36.60
C ALA A 223 -25.38 -37.68 -37.96
N GLY A 224 -25.53 -36.91 -39.03
CA GLY A 224 -25.11 -37.28 -40.38
C GLY A 224 -23.60 -37.18 -40.60
N PRO A 225 -23.11 -37.52 -41.80
CA PRO A 225 -21.69 -37.41 -42.13
C PRO A 225 -21.18 -35.96 -42.05
N ASP A 226 -20.11 -35.78 -41.29
CA ASP A 226 -19.47 -34.49 -40.92
C ASP A 226 -20.39 -33.56 -40.12
N GLU A 227 -21.41 -34.10 -39.46
CA GLU A 227 -22.33 -33.36 -38.62
C GLU A 227 -21.96 -33.49 -37.14
N ILE A 228 -21.98 -32.36 -36.42
CA ILE A 228 -21.76 -32.30 -34.97
C ILE A 228 -23.07 -31.89 -34.31
N LEU A 229 -23.67 -32.80 -33.55
CA LEU A 229 -24.91 -32.56 -32.82
C LEU A 229 -24.67 -32.41 -31.33
N ILE A 230 -25.34 -31.41 -30.73
CA ILE A 230 -25.13 -31.04 -29.34
C ILE A 230 -26.43 -30.96 -28.53
N GLY A 231 -26.32 -31.18 -27.23
CA GLY A 231 -27.40 -31.01 -26.28
C GLY A 231 -27.64 -29.56 -25.83
N PRO A 232 -28.76 -29.27 -25.14
CA PRO A 232 -29.19 -27.92 -24.80
C PRO A 232 -28.31 -27.21 -23.75
N LEU A 233 -27.60 -27.97 -22.90
CA LEU A 233 -26.66 -27.40 -21.94
C LEU A 233 -25.36 -27.01 -22.64
N THR A 234 -24.81 -27.89 -23.48
CA THR A 234 -23.64 -27.59 -24.33
C THR A 234 -23.90 -26.35 -25.19
N HIS A 235 -25.08 -26.24 -25.79
CA HIS A 235 -25.47 -25.06 -26.59
C HIS A 235 -25.48 -23.78 -25.77
N ARG A 236 -26.08 -23.81 -24.56
CA ARG A 236 -26.14 -22.63 -23.67
C ARG A 236 -24.75 -22.15 -23.27
N LEU A 237 -23.83 -23.07 -23.01
CA LEU A 237 -22.49 -22.74 -22.57
C LEU A 237 -21.62 -22.21 -23.72
N THR A 238 -21.92 -22.56 -24.97
CA THR A 238 -21.03 -22.29 -26.13
C THR A 238 -21.59 -21.30 -27.16
N LYS A 239 -22.85 -20.87 -27.03
CA LYS A 239 -23.52 -19.93 -27.97
C LYS A 239 -22.84 -18.57 -28.12
N HIS A 240 -21.92 -18.23 -27.22
CA HIS A 240 -21.16 -16.98 -27.23
C HIS A 240 -19.96 -17.02 -28.20
N ALA A 241 -19.47 -18.22 -28.54
CA ALA A 241 -18.31 -18.44 -29.39
C ALA A 241 -18.64 -19.20 -30.70
N PHE A 242 -19.79 -19.87 -30.77
CA PHE A 242 -20.18 -20.73 -31.90
C PHE A 242 -21.60 -20.45 -32.40
N SER A 243 -21.79 -20.62 -33.70
CA SER A 243 -23.09 -20.55 -34.38
C SER A 243 -23.75 -21.93 -34.46
N PHE A 244 -25.06 -21.98 -34.23
CA PHE A 244 -25.84 -23.21 -34.18
C PHE A 244 -27.15 -23.11 -34.96
N GLU A 245 -27.59 -24.24 -35.51
CA GLU A 245 -28.90 -24.41 -36.11
C GLU A 245 -29.75 -25.35 -35.25
N SER A 246 -30.97 -24.94 -34.89
CA SER A 246 -31.85 -25.80 -34.09
C SER A 246 -32.54 -26.84 -34.97
N LEU A 247 -32.41 -28.12 -34.60
CA LEU A 247 -33.09 -29.23 -35.27
C LEU A 247 -34.45 -29.59 -34.63
N GLY A 248 -34.90 -28.80 -33.65
CA GLY A 248 -36.15 -29.04 -32.91
C GLY A 248 -35.99 -30.05 -31.77
N SER A 249 -37.14 -30.46 -31.21
CA SER A 249 -37.20 -31.42 -30.10
C SER A 249 -37.31 -32.84 -30.63
N HIS A 250 -36.39 -33.73 -30.23
CA HIS A 250 -36.32 -35.12 -30.67
C HIS A 250 -36.55 -36.09 -29.52
N GLU A 251 -37.34 -37.13 -29.75
CA GLU A 251 -37.49 -38.24 -28.80
C GLU A 251 -36.34 -39.22 -28.97
N LEU A 252 -35.39 -39.19 -28.02
CA LEU A 252 -34.31 -40.16 -27.97
C LEU A 252 -34.82 -41.46 -27.32
N ARG A 253 -34.67 -42.61 -28.00
CA ARG A 253 -35.11 -43.94 -27.51
C ARG A 253 -34.79 -44.16 -26.03
N GLY A 254 -35.82 -44.40 -25.20
CA GLY A 254 -35.65 -44.67 -23.76
C GLY A 254 -35.58 -43.42 -22.86
N LYS A 255 -35.91 -42.23 -23.37
CA LYS A 255 -36.20 -41.04 -22.56
C LYS A 255 -37.69 -40.71 -22.59
N THR A 256 -38.24 -40.31 -21.45
CA THR A 256 -39.64 -39.87 -21.28
C THR A 256 -39.89 -38.42 -21.70
N ALA A 257 -38.83 -37.63 -21.92
CA ALA A 257 -38.91 -36.22 -22.34
C ALA A 257 -38.13 -36.01 -23.65
N SER A 258 -38.73 -35.26 -24.57
CA SER A 258 -38.10 -34.86 -25.82
C SER A 258 -36.95 -33.86 -25.56
N LEU A 259 -35.83 -34.02 -26.28
CA LEU A 259 -34.60 -33.23 -26.10
C LEU A 259 -34.44 -32.27 -27.27
N MET A 260 -34.23 -30.98 -27.00
CA MET A 260 -33.82 -30.02 -28.03
C MET A 260 -32.41 -30.33 -28.52
N VAL A 261 -32.26 -30.51 -29.83
CA VAL A 261 -30.98 -30.79 -30.47
C VAL A 261 -30.55 -29.62 -31.35
N TYR A 262 -29.26 -29.30 -31.31
CA TYR A 262 -28.66 -28.26 -32.12
C TYR A 262 -27.52 -28.83 -32.95
N ARG A 263 -27.42 -28.38 -34.19
CA ARG A 263 -26.30 -28.64 -35.08
C ARG A 263 -25.30 -27.49 -34.98
N LEU A 264 -24.02 -27.81 -34.79
CA LEU A 264 -22.95 -26.83 -34.87
C LEU A 264 -22.72 -26.41 -36.33
N VAL A 265 -22.76 -25.11 -36.61
CA VAL A 265 -22.51 -24.53 -37.93
C VAL A 265 -21.05 -24.11 -38.09
N GLY A 266 -20.45 -23.53 -37.04
CA GLY A 266 -19.05 -23.10 -37.04
C GLY A 266 -18.75 -22.05 -35.95
N PRO A 267 -17.49 -21.62 -35.79
CA PRO A 267 -17.12 -20.53 -34.88
C PRO A 267 -17.65 -19.17 -35.37
N LEU A 268 -17.92 -18.24 -34.45
CA LEU A 268 -18.27 -16.84 -34.77
C LEU A 268 -17.02 -16.02 -35.13
N GLU A 269 -17.13 -15.08 -36.08
CA GLU A 269 -16.00 -14.24 -36.53
C GLU A 269 -15.50 -13.24 -35.47
N THR A 270 -16.34 -12.85 -34.51
CA THR A 270 -15.98 -11.96 -33.39
C THR A 270 -16.68 -12.42 -32.10
N PRO A 271 -15.96 -12.95 -31.10
CA PRO A 271 -16.50 -13.24 -29.78
C PRO A 271 -16.90 -11.94 -29.05
N HIS A 272 -18.01 -11.96 -28.32
CA HIS A 272 -18.43 -10.80 -27.52
C HIS A 272 -17.82 -10.87 -26.11
N THR A 273 -16.94 -9.91 -25.77
CA THR A 273 -16.63 -9.53 -24.39
C THR A 273 -16.60 -8.01 -24.28
N ALA A 274 -17.13 -7.44 -23.21
CA ALA A 274 -16.93 -6.04 -22.85
C ALA A 274 -17.10 -5.87 -21.33
N ARG A 275 -16.92 -4.65 -20.81
CA ARG A 275 -16.90 -4.26 -19.37
C ARG A 275 -18.22 -3.71 -18.81
N GLY A 276 -18.57 -3.99 -17.55
CA GLY A 276 -19.74 -3.39 -16.85
C GLY A 276 -21.08 -3.87 -17.40
N LEU A 277 -22.23 -3.38 -16.90
CA LEU A 277 -23.50 -3.57 -17.63
C LEU A 277 -23.43 -2.94 -19.04
N GLU A 278 -22.55 -1.96 -19.24
CA GLU A 278 -22.21 -1.35 -20.53
C GLU A 278 -21.72 -2.36 -21.56
N SER A 279 -21.07 -3.45 -21.13
CA SER A 279 -20.66 -4.55 -21.99
C SER A 279 -21.79 -5.31 -22.64
N LEU A 280 -22.88 -5.36 -21.89
CA LEU A 280 -24.13 -5.95 -22.28
C LEU A 280 -24.97 -4.93 -23.06
N GLY A 281 -24.39 -3.75 -23.40
CA GLY A 281 -25.06 -2.64 -24.08
C GLY A 281 -26.01 -1.84 -23.19
N LEU A 282 -25.95 -2.02 -21.86
CA LEU A 282 -26.82 -1.35 -20.90
C LEU A 282 -26.10 -0.12 -20.34
N HIS A 283 -26.42 1.05 -20.88
CA HIS A 283 -25.92 2.34 -20.39
C HIS A 283 -27.03 3.09 -19.65
N ALA A 284 -26.70 3.70 -18.51
CA ALA A 284 -27.58 4.66 -17.84
C ALA A 284 -26.84 5.99 -17.63
N PRO A 285 -27.47 7.15 -17.77
CA PRO A 285 -26.87 8.43 -17.37
C PRO A 285 -26.84 8.56 -15.84
N MET A 286 -26.17 9.59 -15.32
CA MET A 286 -26.22 9.91 -13.89
C MET A 286 -27.61 10.36 -13.48
N ILE A 287 -28.19 9.67 -12.49
CA ILE A 287 -29.52 9.94 -11.97
C ILE A 287 -29.42 10.48 -10.54
N GLY A 288 -30.23 11.51 -10.22
CA GLY A 288 -30.42 11.97 -8.84
C GLY A 288 -29.26 12.76 -8.23
N ARG A 289 -28.37 13.35 -9.05
CA ARG A 289 -27.19 14.12 -8.60
C ARG A 289 -27.11 15.55 -9.12
N GLY A 290 -28.23 16.10 -9.63
CA GLY A 290 -28.25 17.44 -10.23
C GLY A 290 -27.91 18.56 -9.24
N THR A 291 -28.35 18.44 -7.99
CA THR A 291 -28.06 19.41 -6.91
C THR A 291 -26.59 19.43 -6.52
N GLU A 292 -25.97 18.27 -6.39
CA GLU A 292 -24.55 18.12 -6.06
C GLU A 292 -23.68 18.61 -7.21
N MET A 293 -24.05 18.27 -8.46
CA MET A 293 -23.36 18.74 -9.66
C MET A 293 -23.37 20.27 -9.77
N ALA A 294 -24.53 20.90 -9.59
CA ALA A 294 -24.64 22.36 -9.62
C ALA A 294 -23.77 23.03 -8.54
N ARG A 295 -23.65 22.42 -7.35
CA ARG A 295 -22.76 22.89 -6.28
C ARG A 295 -21.28 22.74 -6.62
N LEU A 296 -20.88 21.61 -7.22
CA LEU A 296 -19.50 21.39 -7.67
C LEU A 296 -19.08 22.46 -8.69
N LEU A 297 -19.92 22.73 -9.69
CA LEU A 297 -19.67 23.75 -10.70
C LEU A 297 -19.60 25.17 -10.09
N SER A 298 -20.47 25.46 -9.12
CA SER A 298 -20.44 26.75 -8.41
C SER A 298 -19.16 26.94 -7.61
N CYS A 299 -18.66 25.88 -6.97
CA CYS A 299 -17.37 25.93 -6.25
C CYS A 299 -16.21 26.13 -7.23
N LEU A 300 -16.21 25.46 -8.38
CA LEU A 300 -15.16 25.63 -9.38
C LEU A 300 -15.13 27.07 -9.93
N ASP A 301 -16.29 27.68 -10.13
CA ASP A 301 -16.40 29.08 -10.55
C ASP A 301 -15.78 30.04 -9.51
N LEU A 302 -16.09 29.85 -8.22
CA LEU A 302 -15.47 30.61 -7.13
C LEU A 302 -13.95 30.42 -7.08
N ALA A 303 -13.47 29.19 -7.26
CA ALA A 303 -12.04 28.89 -7.32
C ALA A 303 -11.39 29.61 -8.51
N CYS A 304 -11.96 29.56 -9.71
CA CYS A 304 -11.44 30.28 -10.87
C CYS A 304 -11.37 31.80 -10.65
N ASN A 305 -12.25 32.35 -9.81
CA ASN A 305 -12.27 33.76 -9.42
C ASN A 305 -11.31 34.11 -8.24
N GLY A 306 -10.42 33.19 -7.85
CA GLY A 306 -9.36 33.43 -6.86
C GLY A 306 -9.78 33.18 -5.41
N SER A 307 -10.88 32.45 -5.18
CA SER A 307 -11.29 32.02 -3.85
C SER A 307 -11.16 30.51 -3.73
N ALA A 308 -10.06 30.02 -3.15
CA ALA A 308 -9.78 28.60 -3.12
C ALA A 308 -10.92 27.81 -2.43
N GLN A 309 -11.26 26.64 -2.99
CA GLN A 309 -12.36 25.82 -2.52
C GLN A 309 -11.91 24.41 -2.15
N LEU A 310 -12.28 23.95 -0.96
CA LEU A 310 -12.20 22.55 -0.58
C LEU A 310 -13.61 21.94 -0.69
N VAL A 311 -13.78 20.95 -1.56
CA VAL A 311 -15.05 20.23 -1.70
C VAL A 311 -14.85 18.75 -1.37
N GLN A 312 -15.67 18.22 -0.47
CA GLN A 312 -15.58 16.83 -0.04
C GLN A 312 -16.85 16.06 -0.40
N LEU A 313 -16.71 15.00 -1.19
CA LEU A 313 -17.76 14.05 -1.52
C LEU A 313 -17.75 12.91 -0.49
N VAL A 314 -18.77 12.88 0.35
CA VAL A 314 -18.91 11.90 1.42
C VAL A 314 -20.01 10.91 1.07
N GLY A 315 -19.75 9.61 1.23
CA GLY A 315 -20.81 8.62 1.18
C GLY A 315 -20.30 7.19 1.21
N GLU A 316 -21.20 6.23 1.32
CA GLU A 316 -20.87 4.80 1.39
C GLU A 316 -20.20 4.29 0.11
N ALA A 317 -19.58 3.11 0.19
CA ALA A 317 -19.01 2.45 -0.98
C ALA A 317 -20.11 2.15 -2.02
N GLY A 318 -19.82 2.36 -3.31
CA GLY A 318 -20.78 2.12 -4.40
C GLY A 318 -21.85 3.20 -4.61
N ILE A 319 -21.92 4.23 -3.76
CA ILE A 319 -22.95 5.28 -3.82
C ILE A 319 -22.87 6.23 -5.04
N GLY A 320 -21.80 6.12 -5.84
CA GLY A 320 -21.57 6.92 -7.04
C GLY A 320 -20.58 8.09 -6.90
N LYS A 321 -19.72 8.14 -5.87
CA LYS A 321 -18.73 9.22 -5.65
C LYS A 321 -17.78 9.43 -6.85
N SER A 322 -17.05 8.38 -7.25
CA SER A 322 -16.09 8.47 -8.36
C SER A 322 -16.78 8.73 -9.70
N ARG A 323 -18.00 8.19 -9.88
CA ARG A 323 -18.83 8.50 -11.06
C ARG A 323 -19.21 9.98 -11.11
N LEU A 324 -19.66 10.56 -9.98
CA LEU A 324 -19.99 11.98 -9.91
C LEU A 324 -18.76 12.86 -10.18
N ALA A 325 -17.59 12.47 -9.67
CA ALA A 325 -16.34 13.16 -9.97
C ALA A 325 -15.98 13.07 -11.47
N ASN A 326 -16.11 11.91 -12.10
CA ASN A 326 -15.85 11.75 -13.55
C ASN A 326 -16.83 12.58 -14.39
N ASP A 327 -18.14 12.47 -14.15
CA ASP A 327 -19.15 13.27 -14.85
C ASP A 327 -18.91 14.78 -14.69
N PHE A 328 -18.48 15.21 -13.49
CA PHE A 328 -18.08 16.59 -13.25
C PHE A 328 -16.87 16.99 -14.10
N LEU A 329 -15.84 16.14 -14.18
CA LEU A 329 -14.68 16.39 -15.03
C LEU A 329 -15.03 16.44 -16.52
N ASP A 330 -15.95 15.60 -16.99
CA ASP A 330 -16.43 15.60 -18.39
C ASP A 330 -17.18 16.90 -18.72
N ILE A 331 -18.00 17.40 -17.79
CA ILE A 331 -18.65 18.72 -17.92
C ILE A 331 -17.60 19.83 -17.92
N VAL A 332 -16.62 19.78 -17.02
CA VAL A 332 -15.53 20.78 -16.95
C VAL A 332 -14.70 20.80 -18.24
N ALA A 333 -14.44 19.64 -18.85
CA ALA A 333 -13.69 19.54 -20.09
C ALA A 333 -14.47 20.08 -21.31
N SER A 334 -15.80 20.03 -21.28
CA SER A 334 -16.68 20.48 -22.37
C SER A 334 -17.17 21.92 -22.24
N ASP A 335 -17.20 22.47 -21.02
CA ASP A 335 -17.64 23.84 -20.74
C ASP A 335 -16.54 24.87 -21.07
N GLU A 336 -16.84 25.78 -21.99
CA GLU A 336 -15.90 26.82 -22.45
C GLU A 336 -15.34 27.69 -21.30
N ARG A 337 -16.12 27.86 -20.23
CA ARG A 337 -15.71 28.66 -19.05
C ARG A 337 -14.51 28.05 -18.32
N PHE A 338 -14.32 26.73 -18.41
CA PHE A 338 -13.32 26.00 -17.64
C PHE A 338 -12.18 25.42 -18.50
N GLN A 339 -12.09 25.76 -19.79
CA GLN A 339 -11.03 25.25 -20.70
C GLN A 339 -9.60 25.50 -20.21
N ARG A 340 -9.39 26.52 -19.38
CA ARG A 340 -8.07 26.84 -18.80
C ARG A 340 -7.76 26.07 -17.52
N VAL A 341 -8.74 25.39 -16.93
CA VAL A 341 -8.57 24.63 -15.69
C VAL A 341 -7.70 23.41 -15.97
N VAL A 342 -6.61 23.28 -15.22
CA VAL A 342 -5.77 22.09 -15.27
C VAL A 342 -6.18 21.12 -14.18
N VAL A 343 -6.42 19.86 -14.57
CA VAL A 343 -6.86 18.81 -13.68
C VAL A 343 -5.69 17.90 -13.31
N ARG A 344 -5.55 17.57 -12.03
CA ARG A 344 -4.63 16.54 -11.53
C ARG A 344 -5.39 15.57 -10.64
N ARG A 345 -5.07 14.28 -10.74
CA ARG A 345 -5.76 13.22 -10.00
C ARG A 345 -4.76 12.44 -9.15
N ALA A 346 -5.16 12.11 -7.93
CA ALA A 346 -4.49 11.18 -7.05
C ALA A 346 -5.54 10.22 -6.47
N THR A 347 -5.15 8.98 -6.23
CA THR A 347 -6.00 7.97 -5.58
C THR A 347 -5.19 7.31 -4.48
N CYS A 348 -5.72 7.35 -3.25
CA CYS A 348 -5.06 6.77 -2.09
C CYS A 348 -5.26 5.24 -2.03
N SER A 349 -4.25 4.52 -1.57
CA SER A 349 -4.20 3.07 -1.50
C SER A 349 -4.61 2.53 -0.12
N PRO A 350 -5.50 1.52 -0.03
CA PRO A 350 -5.91 0.91 1.23
C PRO A 350 -4.85 0.00 1.86
N LEU A 351 -3.77 -0.32 1.15
CA LEU A 351 -2.61 -1.04 1.69
C LEU A 351 -1.71 -0.13 2.55
N GLY A 352 -2.03 1.17 2.60
CA GLY A 352 -1.21 2.21 3.19
C GLY A 352 -0.40 2.94 2.12
N GLU A 353 -0.30 4.25 2.28
CA GLU A 353 0.60 5.10 1.49
C GLU A 353 1.97 5.20 2.18
N GLN A 354 3.02 5.38 1.38
CA GLN A 354 4.28 5.89 1.93
C GLN A 354 4.08 7.29 2.51
N SER A 355 5.00 7.74 3.33
CA SER A 355 5.02 9.13 3.79
C SER A 355 5.07 10.09 2.60
N TYR A 356 4.16 11.07 2.59
CA TYR A 356 3.88 11.96 1.47
C TYR A 356 3.37 11.26 0.19
N GLY A 357 2.88 10.02 0.26
CA GLY A 357 2.47 9.21 -0.89
C GLY A 357 1.32 9.81 -1.69
N THR A 358 0.32 10.39 -1.02
CA THR A 358 -0.79 11.08 -1.71
C THR A 358 -0.29 12.32 -2.45
N LEU A 359 0.59 13.10 -1.83
CA LEU A 359 1.24 14.24 -2.49
C LEU A 359 2.12 13.79 -3.65
N ALA A 360 2.85 12.70 -3.49
CA ALA A 360 3.64 12.09 -4.56
C ALA A 360 2.74 11.69 -5.73
N ALA A 361 1.57 11.09 -5.49
CA ALA A 361 0.62 10.75 -6.54
C ALA A 361 0.13 11.98 -7.33
N VAL A 362 -0.11 13.12 -6.65
CA VAL A 362 -0.43 14.40 -7.32
C VAL A 362 0.71 14.84 -8.23
N LEU A 363 1.96 14.80 -7.74
CA LEU A 363 3.14 15.19 -8.54
C LEU A 363 3.42 14.20 -9.67
N ARG A 364 3.22 12.90 -9.46
CA ARG A 364 3.31 11.86 -10.51
C ARG A 364 2.33 12.14 -11.64
N SER A 365 1.08 12.43 -11.30
CA SER A 365 0.06 12.86 -12.27
C SER A 365 0.46 14.14 -12.99
N ALA A 366 1.14 15.07 -12.31
CA ALA A 366 1.52 16.34 -12.89
C ALA A 366 2.67 16.29 -13.90
N TYR A 367 3.63 15.41 -13.68
CA TYR A 367 4.87 15.32 -14.46
C TYR A 367 5.04 13.98 -15.20
N ALA A 368 3.98 13.16 -15.26
CA ALA A 368 3.96 11.85 -15.91
C ALA A 368 5.06 10.90 -15.39
N ILE A 369 5.27 10.90 -14.07
CA ILE A 369 6.25 10.02 -13.41
C ILE A 369 5.56 8.71 -13.05
N ALA A 370 6.14 7.58 -13.47
CA ALA A 370 5.63 6.25 -13.13
C ALA A 370 5.80 5.95 -11.63
N GLU A 371 4.97 5.05 -11.09
CA GLU A 371 4.97 4.71 -9.66
C GLU A 371 6.33 4.17 -9.18
N ARG A 372 6.96 3.33 -10.01
CA ARG A 372 8.30 2.76 -9.78
C ARG A 372 9.36 3.30 -10.75
N GLU A 373 9.29 4.58 -11.07
CA GLU A 373 10.30 5.24 -11.89
C GLU A 373 11.68 5.26 -11.20
N THR A 374 12.76 5.29 -11.99
CA THR A 374 14.12 5.40 -11.44
C THR A 374 14.40 6.80 -10.91
N ALA A 375 15.30 6.93 -9.92
CA ALA A 375 15.69 8.23 -9.37
C ALA A 375 16.22 9.18 -10.47
N ALA A 376 17.12 8.69 -11.33
CA ALA A 376 17.69 9.47 -12.43
C ALA A 376 16.61 9.99 -13.41
N ARG A 377 15.66 9.15 -13.80
CA ARG A 377 14.57 9.55 -14.70
C ARG A 377 13.60 10.52 -14.03
N THR A 378 13.35 10.35 -12.74
CA THR A 378 12.54 11.28 -11.93
C THR A 378 13.18 12.68 -11.94
N VAL A 379 14.51 12.81 -11.76
CA VAL A 379 15.21 14.10 -11.86
C VAL A 379 14.95 14.75 -13.22
N GLU A 380 15.09 14.00 -14.30
CA GLU A 380 14.94 14.53 -15.66
C GLU A 380 13.51 15.06 -15.93
N LEU A 381 12.50 14.30 -15.51
CA LEU A 381 11.09 14.67 -15.65
C LEU A 381 10.74 15.90 -14.81
N LEU A 382 11.21 15.97 -13.55
CA LEU A 382 11.00 17.13 -12.69
C LEU A 382 11.73 18.37 -13.23
N THR A 383 12.98 18.23 -13.66
CA THR A 383 13.77 19.33 -14.23
C THR A 383 13.07 19.92 -15.44
N THR A 384 12.56 19.07 -16.34
CA THR A 384 11.82 19.50 -17.53
C THR A 384 10.52 20.20 -17.12
N GLY A 385 9.72 19.56 -16.26
CA GLY A 385 8.45 20.11 -15.81
C GLY A 385 8.57 21.43 -15.04
N PHE A 386 9.61 21.60 -14.21
CA PHE A 386 9.85 22.84 -13.48
C PHE A 386 10.35 23.95 -14.41
N ARG A 387 11.16 23.62 -15.43
CA ARG A 387 11.57 24.58 -16.45
C ARG A 387 10.36 25.10 -17.24
N ASP A 388 9.40 24.22 -17.56
CA ASP A 388 8.14 24.59 -18.22
C ASP A 388 7.26 25.51 -17.34
N LEU A 389 7.40 25.45 -16.01
CA LEU A 389 6.78 26.38 -15.07
C LEU A 389 7.55 27.72 -14.94
N GLY A 390 8.70 27.86 -15.61
CA GLY A 390 9.52 29.06 -15.61
C GLY A 390 10.48 29.18 -14.42
N PHE A 391 10.84 28.06 -13.78
CA PHE A 391 11.94 28.03 -12.81
C PHE A 391 13.30 28.05 -13.51
N SER A 392 14.24 28.80 -12.94
CA SER A 392 15.66 28.79 -13.34
C SER A 392 16.36 27.51 -12.88
N ASP A 393 17.49 27.16 -13.49
CA ASP A 393 18.24 25.94 -13.12
C ASP A 393 18.70 25.97 -11.64
N ASP A 394 18.98 27.15 -11.08
CA ASP A 394 19.30 27.33 -9.66
C ASP A 394 18.10 27.04 -8.75
N GLU A 395 16.90 27.53 -9.10
CA GLU A 395 15.66 27.22 -8.35
C GLU A 395 15.34 25.73 -8.43
N ILE A 396 15.49 25.12 -9.61
CA ILE A 396 15.27 23.68 -9.81
C ILE A 396 16.20 22.87 -8.92
N GLY A 397 17.49 23.22 -8.85
CA GLY A 397 18.46 22.57 -7.98
C GLY A 397 18.09 22.63 -6.49
N LYS A 398 17.38 23.68 -6.05
CA LYS A 398 16.92 23.85 -4.65
C LYS A 398 15.59 23.13 -4.36
N LEU A 399 14.69 23.09 -5.34
CA LEU A 399 13.36 22.48 -5.20
C LEU A 399 13.39 20.96 -5.37
N THR A 400 14.32 20.42 -6.15
CA THR A 400 14.36 18.99 -6.46
C THR A 400 14.65 18.12 -5.23
N PRO A 401 15.66 18.40 -4.38
CA PRO A 401 15.99 17.53 -3.26
C PRO A 401 14.84 17.34 -2.26
N PRO A 402 14.12 18.37 -1.77
CA PRO A 402 12.96 18.16 -0.90
C PRO A 402 11.84 17.35 -1.57
N ILE A 403 11.61 17.54 -2.87
CA ILE A 403 10.60 16.80 -3.61
C ILE A 403 10.99 15.32 -3.81
N PHE A 404 12.26 14.98 -3.79
CA PHE A 404 12.71 13.58 -3.79
C PHE A 404 12.26 12.82 -2.54
N TYR A 405 12.22 13.50 -1.38
CA TYR A 405 11.66 12.91 -0.16
C TYR A 405 10.16 12.61 -0.30
N VAL A 406 9.41 13.47 -0.99
CA VAL A 406 7.99 13.24 -1.28
C VAL A 406 7.79 11.95 -2.09
N PHE A 407 8.68 11.67 -3.04
CA PHE A 407 8.63 10.45 -3.83
C PHE A 407 9.18 9.20 -3.11
N GLY A 408 9.66 9.31 -1.87
CA GLY A 408 10.32 8.20 -1.17
C GLY A 408 11.70 7.86 -1.73
N LEU A 409 12.32 8.81 -2.45
CA LEU A 409 13.67 8.69 -3.05
C LEU A 409 14.72 9.48 -2.26
N GLY A 410 14.35 10.05 -1.11
CA GLY A 410 15.16 11.03 -0.36
C GLY A 410 16.56 10.55 0.01
N GLU A 411 16.75 9.26 0.31
CA GLU A 411 18.07 8.71 0.68
C GLU A 411 19.08 8.67 -0.48
N THR A 412 18.62 8.82 -1.74
CA THR A 412 19.53 9.00 -2.89
C THR A 412 20.14 10.40 -2.96
N SER A 413 19.65 11.34 -2.15
CA SER A 413 20.18 12.69 -2.01
C SER A 413 21.05 12.78 -0.75
N ASP A 414 22.36 12.65 -0.93
CA ASP A 414 23.35 12.77 0.16
C ASP A 414 23.31 14.13 0.89
N THR A 415 22.62 15.13 0.35
CA THR A 415 22.66 16.51 0.87
C THR A 415 21.75 16.73 2.07
N LEU A 416 20.50 16.26 2.01
CA LEU A 416 19.47 16.58 3.02
C LEU A 416 19.45 15.62 4.22
N GLN A 417 20.21 14.52 4.18
CA GLN A 417 20.32 13.57 5.30
C GLN A 417 20.86 14.19 6.60
N PHE A 418 21.55 15.34 6.48
CA PHE A 418 22.10 16.08 7.61
C PHE A 418 21.16 17.14 8.17
N VAL A 419 20.03 17.40 7.50
CA VAL A 419 19.06 18.41 7.91
C VAL A 419 18.18 17.85 9.00
N GLU A 420 17.95 18.64 10.05
CA GLU A 420 17.07 18.24 11.13
C GLU A 420 15.65 17.93 10.59
N PRO A 421 14.99 16.85 11.04
CA PRO A 421 13.71 16.41 10.48
C PRO A 421 12.62 17.50 10.40
N GLU A 422 12.49 18.35 11.44
CA GLU A 422 11.51 19.45 11.40
C GLU A 422 11.85 20.49 10.33
N GLN A 423 13.13 20.79 10.15
CA GLN A 423 13.62 21.70 9.13
C GLN A 423 13.40 21.09 7.73
N LEU A 424 13.65 19.79 7.56
CA LEU A 424 13.33 19.06 6.33
C LEU A 424 11.84 19.16 5.99
N ARG A 425 10.94 18.98 6.96
CA ARG A 425 9.48 19.19 6.76
C ARG A 425 9.19 20.60 6.24
N ARG A 426 9.74 21.64 6.88
CA ARG A 426 9.54 23.04 6.44
C ARG A 426 9.99 23.23 4.98
N GLN A 427 11.11 22.62 4.59
CA GLN A 427 11.62 22.67 3.22
C GLN A 427 10.74 21.91 2.22
N ILE A 428 10.19 20.75 2.59
CA ILE A 428 9.24 19.99 1.75
C ILE A 428 7.97 20.81 1.51
N LEU A 429 7.39 21.38 2.58
CA LEU A 429 6.19 22.22 2.50
C LEU A 429 6.45 23.47 1.66
N TYR A 430 7.59 24.13 1.87
CA TYR A 430 8.02 25.28 1.07
C TYR A 430 8.17 24.93 -0.41
N ALA A 431 8.88 23.85 -0.74
CA ALA A 431 9.11 23.45 -2.14
C ALA A 431 7.78 23.12 -2.83
N THR A 432 6.93 22.34 -2.17
CA THR A 432 5.62 21.94 -2.68
C THR A 432 4.73 23.17 -2.93
N ARG A 433 4.67 24.09 -1.95
CA ARG A 433 3.93 25.35 -2.07
C ARG A 433 4.43 26.17 -3.25
N THR A 434 5.75 26.35 -3.37
CA THR A 434 6.38 27.16 -4.42
C THR A 434 6.03 26.64 -5.82
N ILE A 435 6.06 25.32 -6.00
CA ILE A 435 5.71 24.66 -7.26
C ILE A 435 4.23 24.90 -7.61
N ILE A 436 3.34 24.74 -6.63
CA ILE A 436 1.89 24.91 -6.85
C ILE A 436 1.52 26.38 -7.05
N GLU A 437 2.12 27.30 -6.31
CA GLU A 437 1.94 28.74 -6.52
C GLU A 437 2.35 29.15 -7.94
N ARG A 438 3.51 28.66 -8.41
CA ARG A 438 3.96 28.93 -9.78
C ARG A 438 2.99 28.34 -10.81
N ARG A 439 2.48 27.13 -10.60
CA ARG A 439 1.44 26.53 -11.45
C ARG A 439 0.16 27.35 -11.50
N LEU A 440 -0.31 27.81 -10.34
CA LEU A 440 -1.52 28.62 -10.19
C LEU A 440 -1.40 29.99 -10.84
N SER A 441 -0.17 30.53 -10.97
CA SER A 441 0.07 31.79 -11.68
C SER A 441 -0.19 31.70 -13.20
N LEU A 442 -0.18 30.49 -13.78
CA LEU A 442 -0.39 30.25 -15.20
C LEU A 442 -1.86 29.93 -15.53
N SER A 443 -2.51 29.14 -14.67
CA SER A 443 -3.85 28.62 -14.90
C SER A 443 -4.52 28.17 -13.60
N PRO A 444 -5.86 28.21 -13.50
CA PRO A 444 -6.58 27.55 -12.41
C PRO A 444 -6.26 26.06 -12.31
N LEU A 445 -6.25 25.52 -11.09
CA LEU A 445 -5.91 24.13 -10.80
C LEU A 445 -7.07 23.44 -10.07
N LEU A 446 -7.50 22.29 -10.59
CA LEU A 446 -8.41 21.37 -9.94
C LEU A 446 -7.64 20.11 -9.52
N LEU A 447 -7.46 19.92 -8.22
CA LEU A 447 -6.88 18.72 -7.63
C LEU A 447 -7.99 17.76 -7.19
N VAL A 448 -8.00 16.55 -7.73
CA VAL A 448 -8.95 15.49 -7.35
C VAL A 448 -8.21 14.42 -6.56
N VAL A 449 -8.55 14.24 -5.29
CA VAL A 449 -7.96 13.23 -4.39
C VAL A 449 -9.02 12.20 -4.00
N GLU A 450 -8.93 11.00 -4.57
CA GLU A 450 -9.88 9.93 -4.30
C GLU A 450 -9.46 9.06 -3.13
N ASP A 451 -10.46 8.61 -2.37
CA ASP A 451 -10.34 7.71 -1.22
C ASP A 451 -9.44 8.27 -0.10
N LEU A 452 -9.61 9.55 0.22
CA LEU A 452 -8.79 10.32 1.17
C LEU A 452 -8.66 9.68 2.57
N HIS A 453 -9.65 8.91 3.04
CA HIS A 453 -9.54 8.07 4.25
C HIS A 453 -8.31 7.13 4.30
N TRP A 454 -7.66 6.87 3.17
CA TRP A 454 -6.43 6.07 3.11
C TRP A 454 -5.15 6.90 2.95
N ALA A 455 -5.26 8.23 2.86
CA ALA A 455 -4.11 9.11 2.70
C ALA A 455 -3.19 9.04 3.92
N ASP A 456 -1.89 9.19 3.67
CA ASP A 456 -0.88 9.36 4.71
C ASP A 456 -1.04 10.71 5.41
N ALA A 457 -0.72 10.73 6.72
CA ALA A 457 -0.87 11.90 7.57
C ALA A 457 -0.03 13.09 7.10
N ALA A 458 1.20 12.83 6.64
CA ALA A 458 2.12 13.86 6.15
C ALA A 458 1.55 14.58 4.91
N SER A 459 0.92 13.85 3.98
CA SER A 459 0.20 14.43 2.84
C SER A 459 -1.01 15.23 3.28
N ILE A 460 -1.81 14.73 4.23
CA ILE A 460 -2.97 15.48 4.75
C ILE A 460 -2.51 16.82 5.35
N GLU A 461 -1.44 16.81 6.16
CA GLU A 461 -0.84 18.03 6.70
C GLU A 461 -0.38 18.97 5.59
N ALA A 462 0.34 18.46 4.59
CA ALA A 462 0.83 19.25 3.47
C ALA A 462 -0.32 19.86 2.65
N LEU A 463 -1.36 19.07 2.34
CA LEU A 463 -2.55 19.52 1.62
C LEU A 463 -3.30 20.60 2.41
N ARG A 464 -3.49 20.42 3.72
CA ARG A 464 -4.07 21.45 4.59
C ARG A 464 -3.22 22.73 4.61
N PHE A 465 -1.91 22.60 4.78
CA PHE A 465 -0.97 23.72 4.76
C PHE A 465 -1.09 24.52 3.46
N MET A 466 -1.18 23.83 2.31
CA MET A 466 -1.36 24.47 1.02
C MET A 466 -2.71 25.17 0.91
N MET A 467 -3.81 24.54 1.32
CA MET A 467 -5.13 25.18 1.30
C MET A 467 -5.14 26.46 2.14
N ASP A 468 -4.60 26.43 3.36
CA ASP A 468 -4.54 27.59 4.26
C ASP A 468 -3.68 28.75 3.72
N ARG A 469 -2.61 28.44 2.98
CA ARG A 469 -1.71 29.46 2.43
C ARG A 469 -2.15 29.98 1.07
N LEU A 470 -2.93 29.20 0.35
CA LEU A 470 -3.40 29.48 -1.00
C LEU A 470 -4.89 29.87 -1.04
N GLU A 471 -5.46 30.31 0.09
CA GLU A 471 -6.87 30.70 0.23
C GLU A 471 -7.36 31.69 -0.85
N ARG A 472 -6.46 32.55 -1.36
CA ARG A 472 -6.74 33.60 -2.36
C ARG A 472 -6.25 33.24 -3.77
N SER A 473 -6.07 31.97 -4.04
CA SER A 473 -5.55 31.47 -5.32
C SER A 473 -6.63 30.78 -6.15
N GLN A 474 -6.31 30.48 -7.42
CA GLN A 474 -7.21 29.80 -8.34
C GLN A 474 -7.24 28.27 -8.17
N LEU A 475 -7.45 27.79 -6.94
CA LEU A 475 -7.33 26.39 -6.55
C LEU A 475 -8.67 25.79 -6.11
N MET A 476 -9.06 24.67 -6.69
CA MET A 476 -10.09 23.80 -6.15
C MET A 476 -9.50 22.43 -5.80
N MET A 477 -9.79 21.95 -4.60
CA MET A 477 -9.48 20.58 -4.17
C MET A 477 -10.78 19.81 -3.98
N LEU A 478 -10.98 18.75 -4.75
CA LEU A 478 -12.11 17.83 -4.67
C LEU A 478 -11.64 16.52 -4.05
N THR A 479 -12.18 16.13 -2.90
CA THR A 479 -11.81 14.87 -2.24
C THR A 479 -12.98 13.90 -2.12
N THR A 480 -12.73 12.59 -2.10
CA THR A 480 -13.76 11.57 -1.84
C THR A 480 -13.44 10.77 -0.58
N CYS A 481 -14.44 10.51 0.27
CA CYS A 481 -14.27 9.80 1.54
C CYS A 481 -15.49 9.00 2.00
N ARG A 482 -15.29 8.07 2.95
CA ARG A 482 -16.32 7.11 3.42
C ARG A 482 -17.00 7.48 4.74
N SER A 483 -16.34 8.21 5.65
CA SER A 483 -16.88 8.56 6.98
C SER A 483 -16.67 10.04 7.32
N THR A 484 -17.35 10.52 8.36
CA THR A 484 -17.24 11.90 8.87
C THR A 484 -17.00 11.98 10.37
N SER A 485 -16.51 10.92 11.00
CA SER A 485 -16.42 10.85 12.47
C SER A 485 -15.32 11.73 13.08
N ASP A 486 -14.42 12.28 12.28
CA ASP A 486 -13.69 13.53 12.50
C ASP A 486 -13.21 13.96 11.10
N GLY A 487 -13.01 15.26 10.82
CA GLY A 487 -12.42 15.66 9.54
C GLY A 487 -11.16 14.85 9.29
N GLU A 488 -10.93 14.34 8.07
CA GLU A 488 -9.74 13.56 7.69
C GLU A 488 -8.47 14.44 7.69
N GLY A 489 -8.25 15.19 8.78
CA GLY A 489 -7.19 16.17 9.01
C GLY A 489 -7.18 17.41 8.10
N LEU A 490 -8.02 17.47 7.06
CA LEU A 490 -8.10 18.60 6.10
C LEU A 490 -8.93 19.81 6.56
N ASP A 491 -9.28 19.89 7.84
CA ASP A 491 -10.08 20.99 8.35
C ASP A 491 -9.24 22.29 8.34
N SER A 492 -9.51 23.14 7.35
CA SER A 492 -8.89 24.47 7.18
C SER A 492 -9.74 25.51 7.90
N SER A 493 -9.09 26.40 8.65
CA SER A 493 -9.75 27.55 9.31
C SER A 493 -9.93 28.76 8.38
N ARG A 494 -9.28 28.73 7.21
CA ARG A 494 -9.14 29.87 6.30
C ARG A 494 -9.83 29.66 4.95
N THR A 495 -9.86 28.42 4.47
CA THR A 495 -10.43 28.07 3.17
C THR A 495 -11.90 27.70 3.32
N SER A 496 -12.73 28.12 2.35
CA SER A 496 -14.11 27.67 2.26
C SER A 496 -14.18 26.16 2.02
N ARG A 497 -14.90 25.46 2.92
CA ARG A 497 -15.12 24.02 2.86
C ARG A 497 -16.58 23.70 2.57
N THR A 498 -16.83 22.93 1.52
CA THR A 498 -18.16 22.43 1.14
C THR A 498 -18.20 20.92 1.25
N VAL A 499 -19.04 20.38 2.14
CA VAL A 499 -19.24 18.93 2.30
C VAL A 499 -20.52 18.51 1.59
N LEU A 500 -20.40 17.66 0.57
CA LEU A 500 -21.51 17.09 -0.17
C LEU A 500 -21.70 15.62 0.24
N ARG A 501 -22.73 15.38 1.06
CA ARG A 501 -23.11 14.02 1.48
C ARG A 501 -24.04 13.41 0.44
N LEU A 502 -23.63 12.30 -0.16
CA LEU A 502 -24.41 11.59 -1.17
C LEU A 502 -25.40 10.62 -0.50
N PRO A 503 -26.72 10.89 -0.54
CA PRO A 503 -27.70 9.94 -0.04
C PRO A 503 -27.88 8.76 -1.02
N PRO A 504 -28.39 7.61 -0.55
CA PRO A 504 -28.93 6.58 -1.43
C PRO A 504 -29.96 7.15 -2.39
N LEU A 505 -30.07 6.56 -3.59
CA LEU A 505 -31.10 6.93 -4.55
C LEU A 505 -32.48 6.68 -3.93
N SER A 506 -33.38 7.64 -4.10
CA SER A 506 -34.80 7.44 -3.79
C SER A 506 -35.39 6.32 -4.64
N THR A 507 -36.52 5.76 -4.21
CA THR A 507 -37.21 4.72 -4.99
C THR A 507 -37.52 5.18 -6.42
N GLN A 508 -37.87 6.46 -6.61
CA GLN A 508 -38.17 7.02 -7.92
C GLN A 508 -36.91 7.16 -8.79
N GLU A 509 -35.79 7.60 -8.21
CA GLU A 509 -34.51 7.67 -8.91
C GLU A 509 -33.98 6.27 -9.25
N GLY A 510 -34.11 5.31 -8.35
CA GLY A 510 -33.75 3.92 -8.59
C GLY A 510 -34.61 3.27 -9.70
N GLN A 511 -35.90 3.57 -9.76
CA GLN A 511 -36.76 3.17 -10.88
C GLN A 511 -36.29 3.80 -12.20
N THR A 512 -35.89 5.08 -12.15
CA THR A 512 -35.37 5.81 -13.32
C THR A 512 -34.06 5.18 -13.81
N LEU A 513 -33.15 4.84 -12.89
CA LEU A 513 -31.91 4.13 -13.21
C LEU A 513 -32.18 2.78 -13.88
N LEU A 514 -33.10 1.99 -13.32
CA LEU A 514 -33.50 0.70 -13.90
C LEU A 514 -34.15 0.86 -15.28
N SER A 515 -34.98 1.89 -15.47
CA SER A 515 -35.56 2.19 -16.78
C SER A 515 -34.55 2.67 -17.82
N ALA A 516 -33.45 3.29 -17.38
CA ALA A 516 -32.40 3.73 -18.28
C ALA A 516 -31.59 2.55 -18.83
N PHE A 517 -31.42 1.49 -18.05
CA PHE A 517 -30.77 0.26 -18.54
C PHE A 517 -31.60 -0.44 -19.62
N PHE A 518 -32.93 -0.42 -19.55
CA PHE A 518 -33.77 -1.26 -20.41
C PHE A 518 -34.77 -0.45 -21.26
N ASP A 519 -34.75 -0.65 -22.59
CA ASP A 519 -35.71 -0.02 -23.53
C ASP A 519 -37.19 -0.31 -23.23
N ARG A 520 -37.47 -1.41 -22.52
CA ARG A 520 -38.82 -1.77 -22.03
C ARG A 520 -38.82 -1.82 -20.51
N ALA A 521 -39.88 -1.27 -19.92
CA ALA A 521 -40.07 -1.24 -18.48
C ALA A 521 -40.04 -2.67 -17.89
N MET A 522 -39.14 -2.88 -16.93
CA MET A 522 -39.10 -4.09 -16.11
C MET A 522 -40.42 -4.25 -15.34
N PRO A 523 -40.92 -5.49 -15.13
CA PRO A 523 -42.09 -5.72 -14.30
C PRO A 523 -41.94 -5.06 -12.92
N ALA A 524 -42.98 -4.32 -12.49
CA ALA A 524 -42.95 -3.50 -11.27
C ALA A 524 -42.58 -4.30 -10.01
N ASP A 525 -42.97 -5.57 -9.95
CA ASP A 525 -42.66 -6.47 -8.85
C ASP A 525 -41.17 -6.84 -8.76
N ILE A 526 -40.48 -7.00 -9.88
CA ILE A 526 -39.03 -7.26 -9.90
C ILE A 526 -38.27 -5.98 -9.59
N CYS A 527 -38.68 -4.86 -10.20
CA CYS A 527 -38.11 -3.54 -9.92
C CYS A 527 -38.23 -3.18 -8.43
N GLY A 528 -39.40 -3.38 -7.82
CA GLY A 528 -39.61 -3.17 -6.38
C GLY A 528 -38.72 -4.06 -5.51
N ARG A 529 -38.55 -5.33 -5.88
CA ARG A 529 -37.67 -6.27 -5.16
C ARG A 529 -36.19 -5.88 -5.27
N VAL A 530 -35.71 -5.55 -6.47
CA VAL A 530 -34.33 -5.08 -6.69
C VAL A 530 -34.05 -3.84 -5.85
N LEU A 531 -34.93 -2.85 -5.88
CA LEU A 531 -34.76 -1.60 -5.14
C LEU A 531 -34.83 -1.78 -3.62
N ALA A 532 -35.78 -2.60 -3.14
CA ALA A 532 -35.88 -2.94 -1.71
C ALA A 532 -34.62 -3.67 -1.22
N ARG A 533 -34.02 -4.51 -2.07
CA ARG A 533 -32.80 -5.26 -1.76
C ARG A 533 -31.53 -4.39 -1.78
N ALA A 534 -31.43 -3.52 -2.78
CA ALA A 534 -30.29 -2.65 -3.00
C ALA A 534 -30.25 -1.46 -2.03
N GLY A 535 -31.37 -1.12 -1.38
CA GLY A 535 -31.46 0.00 -0.45
C GLY A 535 -31.12 1.36 -1.09
N GLY A 536 -31.30 1.48 -2.41
CA GLY A 536 -30.96 2.69 -3.18
C GLY A 536 -29.47 2.86 -3.49
N ASN A 537 -28.61 1.88 -3.21
CA ASN A 537 -27.19 1.93 -3.60
C ASN A 537 -27.03 1.53 -5.10
N PRO A 538 -26.54 2.43 -5.98
CA PRO A 538 -26.42 2.16 -7.42
C PRO A 538 -25.60 0.91 -7.75
N LEU A 539 -24.45 0.71 -7.09
CA LEU A 539 -23.61 -0.47 -7.30
C LEU A 539 -24.38 -1.76 -7.00
N PHE A 540 -25.24 -1.75 -5.99
CA PHE A 540 -26.01 -2.94 -5.60
C PHE A 540 -27.12 -3.23 -6.62
N ILE A 541 -27.72 -2.18 -7.17
CA ILE A 541 -28.69 -2.31 -8.26
C ILE A 541 -28.00 -2.98 -9.46
N GLU A 542 -26.83 -2.47 -9.88
CA GLU A 542 -26.09 -3.02 -11.02
C GLU A 542 -25.70 -4.49 -10.82
N GLU A 543 -25.18 -4.85 -9.64
CA GLU A 543 -24.79 -6.23 -9.34
C GLU A 543 -25.98 -7.19 -9.27
N ILE A 544 -27.14 -6.75 -8.75
CA ILE A 544 -28.35 -7.59 -8.76
C ILE A 544 -28.81 -7.83 -10.19
N ILE A 545 -28.80 -6.79 -11.03
CA ILE A 545 -29.17 -6.91 -12.45
C ILE A 545 -28.22 -7.86 -13.19
N ARG A 546 -26.92 -7.71 -12.98
CA ARG A 546 -25.91 -8.61 -13.54
C ARG A 546 -26.18 -10.08 -13.15
N GLY A 547 -26.40 -10.34 -11.86
CA GLY A 547 -26.74 -11.67 -11.37
C GLY A 547 -28.00 -12.26 -12.04
N LEU A 548 -29.04 -11.44 -12.24
CA LEU A 548 -30.27 -11.84 -12.94
C LEU A 548 -30.06 -12.12 -14.43
N ILE A 549 -29.11 -11.44 -15.08
CA ILE A 549 -28.74 -11.73 -16.47
C ILE A 549 -27.97 -13.06 -16.54
N GLU A 550 -27.01 -13.27 -15.64
CA GLU A 550 -26.21 -14.50 -15.57
C GLU A 550 -27.04 -15.74 -15.26
N THR A 551 -28.04 -15.66 -14.36
CA THR A 551 -28.96 -16.77 -14.10
C THR A 551 -29.99 -16.99 -15.21
N GLY A 552 -30.03 -16.09 -16.21
CA GLY A 552 -30.94 -16.15 -17.34
C GLY A 552 -32.38 -15.75 -17.00
N VAL A 553 -32.60 -15.06 -15.88
CA VAL A 553 -33.89 -14.44 -15.55
C VAL A 553 -34.17 -13.27 -16.47
N ILE A 554 -33.15 -12.45 -16.75
CA ILE A 554 -33.19 -11.35 -17.71
C ILE A 554 -32.45 -11.79 -18.97
N GLN A 555 -33.12 -11.79 -20.13
CA GLN A 555 -32.54 -12.25 -21.40
C GLN A 555 -32.76 -11.25 -22.54
N PRO A 556 -31.79 -11.08 -23.45
CA PRO A 556 -31.96 -10.27 -24.64
C PRO A 556 -32.92 -10.98 -25.64
N SER A 557 -33.89 -10.23 -26.16
CA SER A 557 -34.89 -10.65 -27.13
C SER A 557 -35.08 -9.55 -28.19
N GLY A 558 -34.51 -9.77 -29.38
CA GLY A 558 -34.70 -8.91 -30.55
C GLY A 558 -34.32 -7.44 -30.35
N GLY A 559 -33.21 -7.18 -29.64
CA GLY A 559 -32.76 -5.81 -29.31
C GLY A 559 -33.40 -5.21 -28.06
N SER A 560 -34.24 -5.96 -27.33
CA SER A 560 -34.84 -5.53 -26.05
C SER A 560 -34.62 -6.58 -24.96
N TRP A 561 -34.62 -6.21 -23.70
CA TRP A 561 -34.48 -7.16 -22.59
C TRP A 561 -35.84 -7.67 -22.11
N THR A 562 -35.94 -8.97 -21.85
CA THR A 562 -37.18 -9.64 -21.41
C THR A 562 -36.93 -10.44 -20.15
N VAL A 563 -37.89 -10.38 -19.21
CA VAL A 563 -37.82 -11.14 -17.96
C VAL A 563 -38.59 -12.45 -18.13
N SER A 564 -37.93 -13.59 -17.88
CA SER A 564 -38.60 -14.89 -17.85
C SER A 564 -39.53 -14.95 -16.63
N GLY A 565 -40.80 -15.35 -16.83
CA GLY A 565 -41.84 -15.37 -15.79
C GLY A 565 -41.69 -16.45 -14.70
N LYS A 566 -40.46 -16.89 -14.39
CA LYS A 566 -40.18 -17.81 -13.28
C LYS A 566 -40.06 -17.05 -11.96
N ASP A 567 -40.23 -17.77 -10.85
CA ASP A 567 -40.29 -17.20 -9.51
C ASP A 567 -38.92 -16.63 -9.07
N VAL A 568 -38.69 -15.34 -9.35
CA VAL A 568 -37.41 -14.62 -9.14
C VAL A 568 -37.04 -14.51 -7.64
N GLY A 569 -37.98 -14.77 -6.73
CA GLY A 569 -37.82 -14.53 -5.29
C GLY A 569 -36.75 -15.38 -4.60
N THR A 570 -36.46 -16.57 -5.13
CA THR A 570 -35.44 -17.50 -4.59
C THR A 570 -34.05 -17.29 -5.17
N GLU A 571 -33.90 -16.52 -6.26
CA GLU A 571 -32.63 -16.38 -7.00
C GLU A 571 -31.87 -15.08 -6.69
N ILE A 572 -32.50 -14.05 -6.08
CA ILE A 572 -31.82 -12.81 -5.68
C ILE A 572 -31.18 -13.00 -4.30
N PRO A 573 -29.84 -13.04 -4.18
CA PRO A 573 -29.21 -13.45 -2.93
C PRO A 573 -29.47 -12.53 -1.72
N MET A 574 -29.34 -13.16 -0.54
CA MET A 574 -29.11 -12.62 0.82
C MET A 574 -28.56 -11.18 0.96
N SER A 575 -27.43 -10.98 0.28
CA SER A 575 -26.49 -9.92 0.55
C SER A 575 -25.55 -9.77 -0.64
N LEU A 576 -24.96 -8.58 -0.77
CA LEU A 576 -23.95 -8.28 -1.78
C LEU A 576 -22.72 -9.20 -1.67
N GLN A 577 -22.31 -9.54 -0.46
CA GLN A 577 -21.24 -10.50 -0.22
C GLN A 577 -21.58 -11.88 -0.81
N ALA A 578 -22.82 -12.35 -0.69
CA ALA A 578 -23.24 -13.62 -1.27
C ALA A 578 -23.26 -13.61 -2.81
N MET A 579 -23.59 -12.46 -3.42
CA MET A 579 -23.51 -12.29 -4.88
C MET A 579 -22.07 -12.28 -5.39
N LEU A 580 -21.20 -11.48 -4.76
CA LEU A 580 -19.78 -11.42 -5.11
C LEU A 580 -19.09 -12.77 -4.87
N LEU A 581 -19.42 -13.47 -3.78
CA LEU A 581 -18.96 -14.83 -3.54
C LEU A 581 -19.45 -15.81 -4.58
N ALA A 582 -20.74 -15.76 -4.96
CA ALA A 582 -21.27 -16.63 -5.99
C ALA A 582 -20.55 -16.43 -7.34
N ARG A 583 -20.09 -15.21 -7.62
CA ARG A 583 -19.27 -14.90 -8.81
C ARG A 583 -17.86 -15.49 -8.70
N VAL A 584 -17.22 -15.37 -7.55
CA VAL A 584 -15.90 -15.99 -7.27
C VAL A 584 -15.99 -17.53 -7.24
N ASP A 585 -17.08 -18.09 -6.74
CA ASP A 585 -17.33 -19.53 -6.65
C ASP A 585 -17.57 -20.18 -8.00
N ARG A 586 -17.97 -19.40 -9.02
CA ARG A 586 -18.13 -19.90 -10.38
C ARG A 586 -16.80 -20.11 -11.08
N LEU A 587 -15.74 -19.37 -10.71
CA LEU A 587 -14.41 -19.41 -11.32
C LEU A 587 -13.81 -20.83 -11.34
N PRO A 588 -12.92 -21.14 -12.31
CA PRO A 588 -12.17 -22.39 -12.31
C PRO A 588 -11.34 -22.48 -11.02
N PRO A 589 -11.13 -23.68 -10.44
CA PRO A 589 -10.39 -23.83 -9.19
C PRO A 589 -9.00 -23.18 -9.19
N SER A 590 -8.25 -23.30 -10.29
CA SER A 590 -6.91 -22.68 -10.46
C SER A 590 -6.98 -21.16 -10.49
N THR A 591 -7.93 -20.59 -11.24
CA THR A 591 -8.10 -19.14 -11.35
C THR A 591 -8.70 -18.52 -10.09
N LYS A 592 -9.59 -19.24 -9.38
CA LYS A 592 -10.07 -18.86 -8.05
C LYS A 592 -8.91 -18.76 -7.06
N HIS A 593 -8.02 -19.74 -7.08
CA HIS A 593 -6.82 -19.74 -6.24
C HIS A 593 -5.87 -18.58 -6.61
N LEU A 594 -5.70 -18.29 -7.90
CA LEU A 594 -4.92 -17.13 -8.36
C LEU A 594 -5.54 -15.80 -7.91
N ALA A 595 -6.87 -15.66 -7.96
CA ALA A 595 -7.58 -14.47 -7.46
C ALA A 595 -7.41 -14.30 -5.95
N GLN A 596 -7.35 -15.41 -5.20
CA GLN A 596 -7.05 -15.41 -3.77
C GLN A 596 -5.60 -15.00 -3.48
N GLU A 597 -4.63 -15.50 -4.24
CA GLU A 597 -3.22 -15.10 -4.15
C GLU A 597 -3.06 -13.61 -4.45
N ALA A 598 -3.70 -13.12 -5.52
CA ALA A 598 -3.77 -11.70 -5.87
C ALA A 598 -4.40 -10.86 -4.75
N ALA A 599 -5.51 -11.31 -4.16
CA ALA A 599 -6.18 -10.60 -3.06
C ALA A 599 -5.34 -10.52 -1.78
N VAL A 600 -4.39 -11.46 -1.56
CA VAL A 600 -3.46 -11.37 -0.42
C VAL A 600 -2.33 -10.37 -0.69
N ILE A 601 -1.91 -10.19 -1.94
CA ILE A 601 -0.96 -9.12 -2.31
C ILE A 601 -1.64 -7.77 -2.10
N GLY A 602 -2.88 -7.62 -2.58
CA GLY A 602 -3.73 -6.47 -2.31
C GLY A 602 -4.62 -6.06 -3.49
N PRO A 603 -5.32 -4.91 -3.40
CA PRO A 603 -6.28 -4.47 -4.43
C PRO A 603 -5.62 -3.96 -5.70
N ARG A 604 -4.32 -3.65 -5.66
CA ARG A 604 -3.46 -3.34 -6.80
C ARG A 604 -2.16 -4.12 -6.65
N PHE A 605 -1.66 -4.69 -7.73
CA PHE A 605 -0.43 -5.49 -7.69
C PHE A 605 0.23 -5.59 -9.07
N GLU A 606 1.53 -5.84 -9.06
CA GLU A 606 2.27 -6.14 -10.28
C GLU A 606 2.18 -7.62 -10.63
N GLU A 607 2.07 -7.89 -11.94
CA GLU A 607 2.09 -9.23 -12.50
C GLU A 607 3.34 -10.02 -12.08
N ALA A 608 4.50 -9.35 -12.04
CA ALA A 608 5.77 -9.96 -11.66
C ALA A 608 5.75 -10.50 -10.21
N LEU A 609 5.16 -9.73 -9.28
CA LEU A 609 5.00 -10.15 -7.89
C LEU A 609 4.00 -11.30 -7.81
N LEU A 610 2.84 -11.19 -8.46
CA LEU A 610 1.85 -12.28 -8.51
C LEU A 610 2.48 -13.57 -9.04
N ARG A 611 3.24 -13.50 -10.13
CA ARG A 611 3.93 -14.66 -10.71
C ARG A 611 4.96 -15.28 -9.78
N SER A 612 5.67 -14.46 -9.00
CA SER A 612 6.66 -14.95 -8.03
C SER A 612 6.04 -15.63 -6.81
N VAL A 613 4.79 -15.26 -6.47
CA VAL A 613 4.07 -15.84 -5.33
C VAL A 613 3.12 -16.95 -5.75
N ALA A 614 2.72 -17.02 -7.02
CA ALA A 614 1.73 -17.97 -7.52
C ALA A 614 2.16 -19.42 -7.30
N THR A 615 1.20 -20.29 -6.94
CA THR A 615 1.48 -21.73 -6.77
C THR A 615 1.82 -22.41 -8.10
N GLU A 616 1.20 -21.93 -9.18
CA GLU A 616 1.44 -22.42 -10.54
C GLU A 616 1.79 -21.23 -11.46
N PRO A 617 3.06 -20.77 -11.47
CA PRO A 617 3.48 -19.57 -12.23
C PRO A 617 3.20 -19.63 -13.74
N SER A 618 3.03 -20.84 -14.29
CA SER A 618 2.70 -21.08 -15.70
C SER A 618 1.25 -20.77 -16.06
N LEU A 619 0.33 -20.75 -15.08
CA LEU A 619 -1.09 -20.46 -15.30
C LEU A 619 -1.44 -18.98 -15.07
N VAL A 620 -0.48 -18.16 -14.66
CA VAL A 620 -0.71 -16.76 -14.30
C VAL A 620 -1.25 -15.97 -15.49
N ASP A 621 -0.68 -16.15 -16.69
CA ASP A 621 -1.14 -15.46 -17.91
C ASP A 621 -2.60 -15.78 -18.21
N THR A 622 -2.90 -17.07 -18.39
CA THR A 622 -4.26 -17.55 -18.68
C THR A 622 -5.26 -17.20 -17.57
N GLY A 623 -4.81 -17.20 -16.31
CA GLY A 623 -5.64 -16.90 -15.16
C GLY A 623 -5.95 -15.41 -15.08
N ILE A 624 -4.98 -14.53 -15.33
CA ILE A 624 -5.18 -13.08 -15.39
C ILE A 624 -6.11 -12.71 -16.55
N ASP A 625 -5.90 -13.28 -17.73
CA ASP A 625 -6.77 -13.08 -18.89
C ASP A 625 -8.23 -13.42 -18.51
N PHE A 626 -8.41 -14.58 -17.89
CA PHE A 626 -9.73 -15.01 -17.43
C PHE A 626 -10.33 -14.11 -16.34
N LEU A 627 -9.52 -13.64 -15.39
CA LEU A 627 -9.96 -12.69 -14.35
C LEU A 627 -10.30 -11.32 -14.93
N CYS A 628 -9.66 -10.92 -16.02
CA CYS A 628 -10.00 -9.69 -16.75
C CYS A 628 -11.29 -9.87 -17.55
N ASP A 629 -11.45 -11.00 -18.26
CA ASP A 629 -12.66 -11.35 -19.01
C ASP A 629 -13.89 -11.47 -18.10
N THR A 630 -13.70 -11.98 -16.88
CA THR A 630 -14.74 -12.05 -15.84
C THR A 630 -14.89 -10.77 -15.03
N GLU A 631 -14.22 -9.68 -15.41
CA GLU A 631 -14.24 -8.36 -14.77
C GLU A 631 -13.94 -8.39 -13.27
N ILE A 632 -13.09 -9.32 -12.81
CA ILE A 632 -12.58 -9.35 -11.43
C ILE A 632 -11.37 -8.44 -11.32
N LEU A 633 -10.48 -8.51 -12.31
CA LEU A 633 -9.32 -7.66 -12.45
C LEU A 633 -9.46 -6.75 -13.67
N GLU A 634 -8.70 -5.66 -13.69
CA GLU A 634 -8.46 -4.86 -14.87
C GLU A 634 -6.99 -4.45 -14.96
N GLU A 635 -6.45 -4.44 -16.18
CA GLU A 635 -5.12 -3.91 -16.47
C GLU A 635 -5.14 -2.38 -16.33
N VAL A 636 -4.23 -1.84 -15.52
CA VAL A 636 -4.03 -0.39 -15.38
C VAL A 636 -3.09 0.07 -16.50
N THR A 637 -3.54 1.04 -17.31
CA THR A 637 -2.87 1.46 -18.54
C THR A 637 -1.38 1.77 -18.34
N ARG A 638 -0.54 1.14 -19.16
CA ARG A 638 0.91 1.36 -19.20
C ARG A 638 1.23 2.79 -19.61
N LEU A 639 1.93 3.53 -18.76
CA LEU A 639 2.55 4.79 -19.16
C LEU A 639 3.84 4.55 -19.98
N GLN A 640 4.46 3.36 -19.90
CA GLN A 640 5.67 3.03 -20.67
C GLN A 640 5.75 1.54 -21.12
N PRO A 641 6.51 1.22 -22.18
CA PRO A 641 6.65 -0.15 -22.71
C PRO A 641 7.51 -1.12 -21.87
N GLN A 642 8.29 -0.64 -20.89
CA GLN A 642 9.27 -1.45 -20.15
C GLN A 642 8.91 -1.76 -18.68
N SER A 643 7.78 -1.27 -18.17
CA SER A 643 7.30 -1.58 -16.81
C SER A 643 6.55 -2.91 -16.75
N SER A 644 6.62 -3.60 -15.61
CA SER A 644 5.74 -4.74 -15.31
C SER A 644 4.28 -4.31 -15.40
N THR A 645 3.42 -5.19 -15.95
CA THR A 645 1.99 -4.92 -16.06
C THR A 645 1.38 -4.84 -14.65
N THR A 646 0.63 -3.78 -14.37
CA THR A 646 -0.08 -3.62 -13.09
C THR A 646 -1.55 -3.94 -13.28
N TYR A 647 -2.10 -4.71 -12.36
CA TYR A 647 -3.52 -5.05 -12.32
C TYR A 647 -4.16 -4.49 -11.06
N ARG A 648 -5.45 -4.21 -11.14
CA ARG A 648 -6.26 -3.85 -9.97
C ARG A 648 -7.57 -4.60 -9.96
N PHE A 649 -8.14 -4.81 -8.79
CA PHE A 649 -9.51 -5.29 -8.68
C PHE A 649 -10.47 -4.21 -9.16
N THR A 650 -11.40 -4.59 -10.05
CA THR A 650 -12.41 -3.68 -10.62
C THR A 650 -13.29 -3.05 -9.55
N GLN A 651 -13.52 -3.79 -8.47
CA GLN A 651 -14.31 -3.36 -7.31
C GLN A 651 -13.55 -3.64 -6.02
N SER A 652 -13.35 -2.63 -5.18
CA SER A 652 -12.68 -2.81 -3.88
C SER A 652 -13.37 -3.85 -3.01
N LEU A 653 -14.71 -3.92 -3.08
CA LEU A 653 -15.49 -4.87 -2.29
C LEU A 653 -15.28 -6.32 -2.74
N LEU A 654 -15.01 -6.55 -4.04
CA LEU A 654 -14.74 -7.89 -4.55
C LEU A 654 -13.41 -8.42 -4.00
N HIS A 655 -12.38 -7.57 -3.99
CA HIS A 655 -11.12 -7.85 -3.27
C HIS A 655 -11.40 -8.19 -1.80
N ASP A 656 -12.13 -7.34 -1.08
CA ASP A 656 -12.40 -7.53 0.34
C ASP A 656 -13.15 -8.83 0.61
N VAL A 657 -14.08 -9.22 -0.27
CA VAL A 657 -14.82 -10.48 -0.18
C VAL A 657 -13.90 -11.67 -0.40
N ILE A 658 -13.06 -11.66 -1.44
CA ILE A 658 -12.13 -12.76 -1.72
C ILE A 658 -11.16 -12.93 -0.55
N TYR A 659 -10.51 -11.84 -0.12
CA TYR A 659 -9.57 -11.85 1.00
C TYR A 659 -10.25 -12.30 2.29
N ASN A 660 -11.42 -11.74 2.63
CA ASN A 660 -12.12 -12.06 3.89
C ASN A 660 -12.79 -13.43 3.94
N ASN A 661 -12.85 -14.18 2.82
CA ASN A 661 -13.34 -15.56 2.82
C ASN A 661 -12.22 -16.62 2.83
N LEU A 662 -10.95 -16.22 2.80
CA LEU A 662 -9.84 -17.14 3.01
C LEU A 662 -9.82 -17.66 4.46
N LEU A 663 -9.52 -18.95 4.64
CA LEU A 663 -9.28 -19.52 5.97
C LEU A 663 -8.05 -18.84 6.60
N LEU A 664 -8.06 -18.65 7.92
CA LEU A 664 -6.97 -17.96 8.63
C LEU A 664 -5.60 -18.60 8.34
N GLN A 665 -5.51 -19.92 8.40
CA GLN A 665 -4.30 -20.68 8.08
C GLN A 665 -3.82 -20.46 6.64
N GLN A 666 -4.73 -20.38 5.66
CA GLN A 666 -4.37 -20.11 4.27
C GLN A 666 -3.87 -18.68 4.09
N ARG A 667 -4.49 -17.70 4.75
CA ARG A 667 -4.03 -16.30 4.74
C ARG A 667 -2.62 -16.20 5.31
N GLU A 668 -2.37 -16.79 6.47
CA GLU A 668 -1.04 -16.79 7.10
C GLU A 668 0.01 -17.35 6.14
N GLN A 669 -0.28 -18.51 5.52
CA GLN A 669 0.64 -19.16 4.60
C GLN A 669 0.90 -18.33 3.33
N MET A 670 -0.14 -17.69 2.77
CA MET A 670 -0.02 -16.81 1.61
C MET A 670 0.73 -15.52 1.95
N HIS A 671 0.44 -14.85 3.07
CA HIS A 671 1.17 -13.67 3.51
C HIS A 671 2.66 -13.98 3.70
N GLY A 672 3.01 -15.14 4.27
CA GLY A 672 4.41 -15.57 4.40
C GLY A 672 5.10 -15.81 3.05
N ARG A 673 4.38 -16.30 2.04
CA ARG A 673 4.91 -16.45 0.67
C ARG A 673 5.14 -15.09 0.01
N VAL A 674 4.18 -14.16 0.14
CA VAL A 674 4.30 -12.80 -0.40
C VAL A 674 5.49 -12.07 0.24
N GLY A 675 5.59 -12.07 1.57
CA GLY A 675 6.71 -11.45 2.29
C GLY A 675 8.07 -12.01 1.85
N ARG A 676 8.21 -13.34 1.74
CA ARG A 676 9.44 -13.97 1.22
C ARG A 676 9.74 -13.69 -0.24
N ALA A 677 8.73 -13.41 -1.07
CA ALA A 677 8.92 -13.08 -2.47
C ALA A 677 9.42 -11.65 -2.63
N ILE A 678 8.82 -10.70 -1.91
CA ILE A 678 9.29 -9.31 -1.82
C ILE A 678 10.72 -9.30 -1.29
N GLU A 679 11.01 -9.97 -0.16
CA GLU A 679 12.34 -10.01 0.46
C GLU A 679 13.41 -10.55 -0.50
N ARG A 680 13.12 -11.59 -1.28
CA ARG A 680 14.04 -12.14 -2.29
C ARG A 680 14.28 -11.21 -3.48
N GLY A 681 13.33 -10.32 -3.77
CA GLY A 681 13.48 -9.30 -4.80
C GLY A 681 14.50 -8.21 -4.43
N HIS A 682 14.86 -8.09 -3.15
CA HIS A 682 15.83 -7.12 -2.66
C HIS A 682 17.12 -7.80 -2.17
N HIS A 683 18.27 -7.15 -2.38
CA HIS A 683 19.55 -7.59 -1.84
C HIS A 683 19.80 -6.95 -0.46
N GLY A 684 19.02 -7.37 0.55
CA GLY A 684 19.09 -6.83 1.91
C GLY A 684 17.83 -6.07 2.31
N MET A 685 17.96 -5.12 3.24
CA MET A 685 16.84 -4.25 3.64
C MET A 685 16.42 -3.39 2.43
N PRO A 686 15.12 -3.36 2.06
CA PRO A 686 14.67 -2.45 1.02
C PRO A 686 14.97 -0.99 1.36
N GLU A 687 15.25 -0.18 0.34
CA GLU A 687 15.51 1.27 0.52
C GLU A 687 14.20 2.07 0.63
N ARG A 688 13.10 1.56 0.03
CA ARG A 688 11.81 2.25 0.01
C ARG A 688 10.98 1.89 1.23
N LEU A 689 10.47 2.91 1.91
CA LEU A 689 9.60 2.76 3.08
C LEU A 689 8.40 1.85 2.82
N GLU A 690 7.78 1.94 1.64
CA GLU A 690 6.64 1.11 1.26
C GLU A 690 7.00 -0.38 1.26
N ASP A 691 8.13 -0.75 0.66
CA ASP A 691 8.58 -2.15 0.58
C ASP A 691 8.88 -2.69 1.99
N ILE A 692 9.53 -1.88 2.85
CA ILE A 692 9.81 -2.25 4.25
C ILE A 692 8.49 -2.43 5.03
N ALA A 693 7.54 -1.50 4.89
CA ALA A 693 6.26 -1.56 5.57
C ALA A 693 5.40 -2.75 5.09
N GLN A 694 5.40 -3.05 3.79
CA GLN A 694 4.75 -4.22 3.21
C GLN A 694 5.35 -5.52 3.76
N LEU A 695 6.68 -5.64 3.81
CA LEU A 695 7.34 -6.79 4.45
C LEU A 695 6.90 -6.96 5.91
N GLY A 696 6.88 -5.86 6.67
CA GLY A 696 6.39 -5.83 8.03
C GLY A 696 4.94 -6.34 8.15
N HIS A 697 4.04 -5.80 7.33
CA HIS A 697 2.65 -6.22 7.27
C HIS A 697 2.49 -7.71 6.94
N HIS A 698 3.15 -8.18 5.88
CA HIS A 698 3.05 -9.58 5.45
C HIS A 698 3.63 -10.55 6.48
N PHE A 699 4.78 -10.26 7.10
CA PHE A 699 5.35 -11.16 8.10
C PHE A 699 4.54 -11.18 9.41
N CYS A 700 3.99 -10.04 9.85
CA CYS A 700 3.06 -10.03 10.99
C CYS A 700 1.81 -10.89 10.70
N ARG A 701 1.22 -10.75 9.50
CA ARG A 701 0.05 -11.54 9.07
C ARG A 701 0.37 -13.02 8.83
N ALA A 702 1.63 -13.37 8.65
CA ALA A 702 2.10 -14.74 8.48
C ALA A 702 2.37 -15.48 9.81
N GLY A 703 2.20 -14.82 10.96
CA GLY A 703 2.58 -15.34 12.26
C GLY A 703 4.09 -15.29 12.53
N GLU A 704 4.89 -14.68 11.65
CA GLU A 704 6.32 -14.43 11.84
C GLU A 704 6.53 -13.08 12.54
N SER A 705 5.87 -12.88 13.69
CA SER A 705 5.68 -11.57 14.32
C SER A 705 6.98 -10.84 14.68
N GLY A 706 8.02 -11.55 15.15
CA GLY A 706 9.32 -10.92 15.44
C GLY A 706 9.99 -10.34 14.18
N LYS A 707 9.93 -11.08 13.06
CA LYS A 707 10.42 -10.61 11.76
C LYS A 707 9.58 -9.44 11.24
N GLY A 708 8.26 -9.53 11.35
CA GLY A 708 7.36 -8.44 10.97
C GLY A 708 7.60 -7.17 11.78
N ALA A 709 7.76 -7.28 13.10
CA ALA A 709 8.07 -6.15 13.97
C ALA A 709 9.43 -5.51 13.64
N HIS A 710 10.45 -6.30 13.29
CA HIS A 710 11.73 -5.79 12.85
C HIS A 710 11.60 -4.88 11.62
N TYR A 711 10.87 -5.33 10.58
CA TYR A 711 10.60 -4.51 9.40
C TYR A 711 9.73 -3.30 9.71
N LEU A 712 8.66 -3.44 10.50
CA LEU A 712 7.82 -2.31 10.88
C LEU A 712 8.58 -1.24 11.70
N MET A 713 9.49 -1.67 12.57
CA MET A 713 10.38 -0.77 13.30
C MET A 713 11.31 -0.02 12.35
N ALA A 714 11.94 -0.72 11.40
CA ALA A 714 12.79 -0.07 10.39
C ALA A 714 11.99 0.90 9.49
N ALA A 715 10.76 0.55 9.11
CA ALA A 715 9.89 1.43 8.36
C ALA A 715 9.53 2.69 9.17
N GLY A 716 9.26 2.53 10.47
CA GLY A 716 9.01 3.65 11.38
C GLY A 716 10.25 4.54 11.56
N ASP A 717 11.45 3.96 11.64
CA ASP A 717 12.71 4.70 11.73
C ASP A 717 12.91 5.58 10.48
N LEU A 718 12.66 5.01 9.30
CA LEU A 718 12.75 5.73 8.03
C LEU A 718 11.67 6.83 7.93
N ALA A 719 10.43 6.54 8.33
CA ALA A 719 9.35 7.52 8.39
C ALA A 719 9.72 8.70 9.32
N GLY A 720 10.29 8.41 10.48
CA GLY A 720 10.73 9.42 11.45
C GLY A 720 11.86 10.32 10.93
N ARG A 721 12.80 9.77 10.14
CA ARG A 721 13.88 10.56 9.50
C ARG A 721 13.35 11.54 8.45
N THR A 722 12.25 11.20 7.77
CA THR A 722 11.57 12.10 6.81
C THR A 722 10.51 13.00 7.47
N TYR A 723 10.47 12.99 8.81
CA TYR A 723 9.53 13.73 9.66
C TYR A 723 8.05 13.38 9.42
N ALA A 724 7.77 12.19 8.90
CA ALA A 724 6.41 11.66 8.87
C ALA A 724 6.07 11.00 10.21
N ASN A 725 5.99 11.84 11.25
CA ASN A 725 5.94 11.37 12.65
C ASN A 725 4.68 10.55 12.94
N GLU A 726 3.51 10.93 12.42
CA GLU A 726 2.27 10.16 12.61
C GLU A 726 2.35 8.77 11.94
N ASP A 727 2.95 8.68 10.75
CA ASP A 727 3.19 7.40 10.07
C ASP A 727 4.17 6.53 10.85
N ALA A 728 5.26 7.12 11.32
CA ALA A 728 6.24 6.44 12.16
C ALA A 728 5.60 5.88 13.44
N MET A 729 4.74 6.67 14.10
CA MET A 729 3.99 6.22 15.28
C MET A 729 3.02 5.10 14.96
N ARG A 730 2.31 5.16 13.83
CA ARG A 730 1.43 4.07 13.36
C ARG A 730 2.22 2.79 13.13
N LEU A 731 3.39 2.87 12.50
CA LEU A 731 4.28 1.74 12.23
C LEU A 731 4.86 1.15 13.53
N TYR A 732 5.32 1.98 14.47
CA TYR A 732 5.81 1.50 15.76
C TYR A 732 4.70 0.87 16.61
N ARG A 733 3.47 1.42 16.60
CA ARG A 733 2.33 0.80 17.28
C ARG A 733 1.98 -0.55 16.67
N ALA A 734 2.01 -0.68 15.35
CA ALA A 734 1.81 -1.96 14.68
C ALA A 734 2.92 -2.97 15.02
N ALA A 735 4.18 -2.53 15.07
CA ALA A 735 5.29 -3.36 15.52
C ALA A 735 5.11 -3.80 16.99
N LEU A 736 4.68 -2.89 17.85
CA LEU A 736 4.45 -3.14 19.27
C LEU A 736 3.34 -4.16 19.50
N SER A 737 2.24 -4.05 18.74
CA SER A 737 1.15 -5.05 18.75
C SER A 737 1.59 -6.42 18.22
N ALA A 738 2.59 -6.48 17.33
CA ALA A 738 3.11 -7.75 16.84
C ALA A 738 3.98 -8.48 17.89
N VAL A 739 4.71 -7.74 18.72
CA VAL A 739 5.61 -8.32 19.75
C VAL A 739 4.96 -8.54 21.11
N SER A 740 3.78 -7.97 21.37
CA SER A 740 3.12 -8.06 22.70
C SER A 740 2.79 -9.48 23.15
N ASP A 741 2.65 -10.42 22.21
CA ASP A 741 2.32 -11.82 22.48
C ASP A 741 3.55 -12.75 22.50
N VAL A 742 4.77 -12.21 22.28
CA VAL A 742 6.01 -12.99 22.19
C VAL A 742 6.78 -12.88 23.51
N THR A 743 6.88 -13.99 24.26
CA THR A 743 7.51 -14.04 25.59
C THR A 743 8.98 -13.63 25.65
N ASP A 744 9.70 -13.66 24.53
CA ASP A 744 11.13 -13.33 24.44
C ASP A 744 11.43 -11.94 23.81
N ALA A 745 10.40 -11.17 23.41
CA ALA A 745 10.55 -9.90 22.67
C ALA A 745 10.71 -8.64 23.55
N ALA A 746 11.05 -8.80 24.84
CA ALA A 746 11.13 -7.68 25.79
C ALA A 746 12.09 -6.53 25.37
N PRO A 747 13.27 -6.78 24.77
CA PRO A 747 14.15 -5.70 24.31
C PRO A 747 13.58 -4.90 23.14
N GLU A 748 12.91 -5.58 22.19
CA GLU A 748 12.32 -4.95 21.00
C GLU A 748 11.09 -4.11 21.40
N GLN A 749 10.30 -4.62 22.34
CA GLN A 749 9.18 -3.89 22.95
C GLN A 749 9.65 -2.59 23.61
N LEU A 750 10.73 -2.65 24.40
CA LEU A 750 11.31 -1.47 25.06
C LEU A 750 11.84 -0.45 24.05
N ALA A 751 12.55 -0.91 23.02
CA ALA A 751 13.04 -0.04 21.95
C ALA A 751 11.88 0.69 21.23
N LEU A 752 10.77 -0.01 20.96
CA LEU A 752 9.58 0.59 20.34
C LEU A 752 8.89 1.62 21.24
N VAL A 753 8.78 1.34 22.54
CA VAL A 753 8.20 2.29 23.51
C VAL A 753 9.07 3.54 23.63
N GLU A 754 10.40 3.38 23.67
CA GLU A 754 11.33 4.51 23.70
C GLU A 754 11.24 5.35 22.42
N ARG A 755 11.17 4.72 21.23
CA ARG A 755 10.98 5.43 19.95
C ARG A 755 9.65 6.17 19.86
N LEU A 756 8.57 5.59 20.37
CA LEU A 756 7.27 6.27 20.48
C LEU A 756 7.36 7.49 21.41
N ALA A 757 8.05 7.36 22.54
CA ALA A 757 8.26 8.47 23.47
C ALA A 757 9.08 9.60 22.85
N ASP A 758 10.17 9.26 22.14
CA ASP A 758 10.99 10.22 21.39
C ASP A 758 10.14 11.00 20.38
N LEU A 759 9.29 10.31 19.60
CA LEU A 759 8.42 10.95 18.60
C LEU A 759 7.34 11.83 19.24
N HIS A 760 6.63 11.33 20.26
CA HIS A 760 5.64 12.12 20.98
C HIS A 760 6.25 13.41 21.57
N GLY A 761 7.50 13.34 22.05
CA GLY A 761 8.25 14.50 22.52
C GLY A 761 8.48 15.52 21.40
N ARG A 762 8.94 15.06 20.23
CA ARG A 762 9.22 15.91 19.06
C ARG A 762 7.98 16.63 18.50
N ILE A 763 6.82 15.98 18.50
CA ILE A 763 5.57 16.60 18.00
C ILE A 763 4.85 17.46 19.06
N GLY A 764 5.43 17.60 20.26
CA GLY A 764 4.86 18.40 21.33
C GLY A 764 3.77 17.70 22.16
N GLU A 765 3.48 16.42 21.91
CA GLU A 765 2.59 15.57 22.71
C GLU A 765 3.28 15.12 24.01
N ARG A 766 3.67 16.12 24.82
CA ARG A 766 4.54 15.97 25.99
C ARG A 766 4.01 14.99 27.03
N GLU A 767 2.69 14.91 27.20
CA GLU A 767 2.10 14.03 28.21
C GLU A 767 2.14 12.56 27.78
N ALA A 768 1.89 12.27 26.50
CA ALA A 768 2.04 10.92 25.95
C ALA A 768 3.50 10.46 25.97
N ALA A 769 4.44 11.35 25.62
CA ALA A 769 5.88 11.09 25.73
C ALA A 769 6.29 10.76 27.17
N ARG A 770 5.82 11.55 28.14
CA ARG A 770 6.09 11.34 29.57
C ARG A 770 5.56 10.00 30.05
N GLN A 771 4.37 9.60 29.61
CA GLN A 771 3.80 8.30 29.95
C GLN A 771 4.65 7.15 29.40
N HIS A 772 4.97 7.17 28.10
CA HIS A 772 5.78 6.11 27.49
C HIS A 772 7.20 6.01 28.07
N TYR A 773 7.87 7.13 28.34
CA TYR A 773 9.13 7.09 29.07
C TYR A 773 8.97 6.55 30.50
N GLY A 774 7.89 6.90 31.20
CA GLY A 774 7.60 6.37 32.53
C GLY A 774 7.44 4.85 32.54
N ASP A 775 6.73 4.32 31.55
CA ASP A 775 6.54 2.87 31.37
C ASP A 775 7.87 2.17 31.09
N ALA A 776 8.69 2.71 30.16
CA ALA A 776 10.02 2.17 29.86
C ALA A 776 10.95 2.22 31.08
N LEU A 777 10.95 3.34 31.82
CA LEU A 777 11.75 3.50 33.04
C LEU A 777 11.42 2.43 34.09
N ALA A 778 10.13 2.22 34.36
CA ALA A 778 9.68 1.24 35.35
C ALA A 778 10.13 -0.19 34.98
N ILE A 779 10.14 -0.53 33.68
CA ILE A 779 10.61 -1.84 33.21
C ILE A 779 12.13 -1.96 33.36
N HIS A 780 12.91 -0.94 32.98
CA HIS A 780 14.36 -0.98 33.15
C HIS A 780 14.79 -1.04 34.63
N GLU A 781 14.08 -0.32 35.51
CA GLU A 781 14.30 -0.39 36.96
C GLU A 781 14.00 -1.79 37.51
N ALA A 782 12.89 -2.41 37.10
CA ALA A 782 12.54 -3.78 37.48
C ALA A 782 13.54 -4.82 36.95
N ALA A 783 14.09 -4.61 35.75
CA ALA A 783 15.14 -5.45 35.17
C ALA A 783 16.54 -5.21 35.78
N GLY A 784 16.71 -4.14 36.57
CA GLY A 784 18.00 -3.75 37.14
C GLY A 784 18.98 -3.14 36.13
N ASP A 785 18.50 -2.74 34.93
CA ASP A 785 19.31 -2.09 33.91
C ASP A 785 19.48 -0.60 34.22
N ARG A 786 20.51 -0.30 35.02
CA ARG A 786 20.81 1.06 35.47
C ARG A 786 21.18 2.00 34.32
N LEU A 787 21.81 1.49 33.27
CA LEU A 787 22.26 2.30 32.14
C LEU A 787 21.05 2.79 31.33
N ALA A 788 20.16 1.86 30.97
CA ALA A 788 18.94 2.20 30.24
C ALA A 788 18.01 3.08 31.08
N ALA A 789 17.83 2.79 32.38
CA ALA A 789 17.03 3.64 33.27
C ALA A 789 17.58 5.08 33.34
N ALA A 790 18.90 5.26 33.45
CA ALA A 790 19.52 6.58 33.44
C ALA A 790 19.32 7.34 32.12
N ARG A 791 19.41 6.63 30.98
CA ARG A 791 19.12 7.20 29.65
C ARG A 791 17.68 7.72 29.56
N ILE A 792 16.70 6.93 30.00
CA ILE A 792 15.29 7.34 29.98
C ILE A 792 15.05 8.54 30.89
N LEU A 793 15.67 8.57 32.08
CA LEU A 793 15.61 9.74 32.97
C LEU A 793 16.23 11.00 32.33
N ARG A 794 17.36 10.87 31.61
CA ARG A 794 17.93 11.99 30.85
C ARG A 794 16.96 12.50 29.79
N LYS A 795 16.31 11.61 29.03
CA LYS A 795 15.30 11.98 28.02
C LYS A 795 14.06 12.64 28.64
N LEU A 796 13.57 12.14 29.78
CA LEU A 796 12.51 12.77 30.57
C LEU A 796 12.92 14.16 31.10
N GLY A 797 14.19 14.32 31.47
CA GLY A 797 14.78 15.61 31.84
C GLY A 797 14.71 16.60 30.68
N ARG A 798 15.15 16.19 29.49
CA ARG A 798 15.09 17.00 28.26
C ARG A 798 13.66 17.39 27.90
N LEU A 799 12.73 16.44 27.91
CA LEU A 799 11.31 16.70 27.69
C LEU A 799 10.72 17.72 28.68
N SER A 800 11.16 17.66 29.95
CA SER A 800 10.73 18.61 30.99
C SER A 800 11.33 20.01 30.77
N LEU A 801 12.58 20.09 30.32
CA LEU A 801 13.24 21.34 29.95
C LEU A 801 12.55 22.01 28.76
N ASP A 802 12.24 21.24 27.70
CA ASP A 802 11.52 21.73 26.51
C ASP A 802 10.10 22.20 26.85
N ALA A 803 9.52 21.70 27.94
CA ALA A 803 8.24 22.16 28.49
C ALA A 803 8.36 23.36 29.46
N GLY A 804 9.55 23.89 29.67
CA GLY A 804 9.83 24.97 30.62
C GLY A 804 9.83 24.54 32.10
N ARG A 805 9.67 23.24 32.40
CA ARG A 805 9.61 22.69 33.77
C ARG A 805 11.00 22.35 34.28
N ARG A 806 11.78 23.40 34.54
CA ARG A 806 13.21 23.34 34.95
C ARG A 806 13.46 22.49 36.20
N ASP A 807 12.64 22.62 37.24
CA ASP A 807 12.80 21.87 38.49
C ASP A 807 12.66 20.35 38.28
N LEU A 808 11.71 19.94 37.43
CA LEU A 808 11.53 18.53 37.08
C LEU A 808 12.68 18.01 36.22
N ALA A 809 13.22 18.85 35.33
CA ALA A 809 14.39 18.50 34.55
C ALA A 809 15.59 18.21 35.46
N ASP A 810 15.92 19.09 36.40
CA ASP A 810 17.04 18.89 37.33
C ASP A 810 16.83 17.65 38.24
N ALA A 811 15.60 17.41 38.70
CA ALA A 811 15.27 16.22 39.49
C ALA A 811 15.56 14.92 38.70
N ASN A 812 15.11 14.85 37.45
CA ASN A 812 15.35 13.71 36.57
C ASN A 812 16.85 13.52 36.29
N TYR A 813 17.57 14.59 35.97
CA TYR A 813 19.01 14.52 35.72
C TYR A 813 19.80 14.09 36.95
N THR A 814 19.39 14.52 38.15
CA THR A 814 20.01 14.12 39.42
C THR A 814 19.78 12.64 39.73
N GLN A 815 18.58 12.13 39.46
CA GLN A 815 18.29 10.70 39.58
C GLN A 815 19.12 9.88 38.58
N ALA A 816 19.20 10.31 37.31
CA ALA A 816 20.03 9.66 36.29
C ALA A 816 21.51 9.61 36.72
N PHE A 817 22.04 10.71 37.27
CA PHE A 817 23.43 10.78 37.73
C PHE A 817 23.69 9.79 38.89
N THR A 818 22.71 9.63 39.78
CA THR A 818 22.80 8.68 40.90
C THR A 818 22.88 7.23 40.41
N LEU A 819 22.14 6.88 39.34
CA LEU A 819 22.18 5.55 38.74
C LEU A 819 23.51 5.26 38.02
N LEU A 820 24.10 6.28 37.37
CA LEU A 820 25.37 6.16 36.67
C LEU A 820 26.59 6.25 37.60
N SER A 821 26.41 6.72 38.84
CA SER A 821 27.49 6.84 39.82
C SER A 821 28.13 5.48 40.11
N GLY A 822 29.42 5.35 39.76
CA GLY A 822 30.18 4.11 39.91
C GLY A 822 29.97 3.07 38.80
N SER A 823 29.26 3.41 37.71
CA SER A 823 29.16 2.60 36.50
C SER A 823 30.24 2.95 35.47
N ASP A 824 30.67 1.99 34.64
CA ASP A 824 31.61 2.22 33.53
C ASP A 824 30.85 2.59 32.24
N ALA A 825 30.15 3.74 32.27
CA ALA A 825 29.31 4.23 31.18
C ALA A 825 29.64 5.69 30.81
N PRO A 826 30.86 5.95 30.29
CA PRO A 826 31.36 7.32 30.11
C PRO A 826 30.59 8.15 29.08
N ILE A 827 30.05 7.51 28.03
CA ILE A 827 29.30 8.22 26.97
C ILE A 827 27.94 8.70 27.46
N GLU A 828 27.16 7.83 28.12
CA GLU A 828 25.85 8.21 28.67
C GLU A 828 26.00 9.25 29.78
N LEU A 829 27.05 9.13 30.60
CA LEU A 829 27.36 10.14 31.62
C LEU A 829 27.74 11.49 31.00
N ALA A 830 28.50 11.50 29.90
CA ALA A 830 28.84 12.72 29.18
C ALA A 830 27.60 13.41 28.59
N HIS A 831 26.69 12.67 27.95
CA HIS A 831 25.41 13.22 27.49
C HIS A 831 24.57 13.79 28.64
N LEU A 832 24.50 13.09 29.78
CA LEU A 832 23.77 13.58 30.94
C LEU A 832 24.37 14.88 31.47
N LEU A 833 25.69 14.96 31.61
CA LEU A 833 26.39 16.14 32.10
C LEU A 833 26.27 17.31 31.12
N GLN A 834 26.30 17.04 29.81
CA GLN A 834 26.03 18.04 28.77
C GLN A 834 24.61 18.61 28.90
N GLU A 835 23.58 17.77 29.09
CA GLU A 835 22.19 18.21 29.31
C GLU A 835 22.04 19.04 30.59
N ARG A 836 22.73 18.67 31.67
CA ARG A 836 22.79 19.49 32.90
C ARG A 836 23.48 20.83 32.67
N GLY A 837 24.55 20.84 31.88
CA GLY A 837 25.24 22.06 31.47
C GLY A 837 24.32 22.98 30.67
N HIS A 838 23.55 22.42 29.74
CA HIS A 838 22.57 23.14 28.96
C HIS A 838 21.43 23.71 29.83
N LEU A 839 20.86 22.93 30.75
CA LEU A 839 19.88 23.41 31.73
C LEU A 839 20.43 24.57 32.56
N ALA A 840 21.66 24.45 33.08
CA ALA A 840 22.31 25.50 33.86
C ALA A 840 22.48 26.79 33.03
N PHE A 841 22.86 26.67 31.75
CA PHE A 841 22.96 27.80 30.84
C PHE A 841 21.61 28.50 30.65
N ARG A 842 20.53 27.76 30.38
CA ARG A 842 19.16 28.30 30.24
C ARG A 842 18.63 28.92 31.54
N MET A 843 19.14 28.51 32.70
CA MET A 843 18.83 29.08 34.01
C MET A 843 19.68 30.32 34.35
N GLY A 844 20.66 30.67 33.52
CA GLY A 844 21.58 31.79 33.77
C GLY A 844 22.78 31.45 34.67
N ASP A 845 22.92 30.20 35.15
CA ASP A 845 24.11 29.76 35.90
C ASP A 845 25.21 29.32 34.94
N HIS A 846 25.86 30.30 34.32
CA HIS A 846 26.92 30.07 33.34
C HIS A 846 28.17 29.42 33.94
N ASN A 847 28.42 29.58 35.25
CA ASN A 847 29.52 28.92 35.94
C ASN A 847 29.26 27.42 36.12
N ALA A 848 28.03 27.04 36.52
CA ALA A 848 27.65 25.63 36.54
C ALA A 848 27.64 25.02 35.13
N ALA A 849 27.15 25.75 34.13
CA ALA A 849 27.14 25.29 32.74
C ALA A 849 28.55 24.89 32.24
N ALA A 850 29.54 25.77 32.44
CA ALA A 850 30.92 25.50 32.06
C ALA A 850 31.53 24.32 32.83
N ARG A 851 31.27 24.22 34.14
CA ARG A 851 31.76 23.11 34.98
C ARG A 851 31.20 21.76 34.54
N TRP A 852 29.89 21.66 34.29
CA TRP A 852 29.28 20.42 33.84
C TRP A 852 29.81 19.98 32.46
N ALA A 853 30.05 20.94 31.57
CA ALA A 853 30.69 20.64 30.29
C ALA A 853 32.13 20.14 30.45
N ASP A 854 32.94 20.74 31.34
CA ASP A 854 34.29 20.25 31.64
C ASP A 854 34.29 18.81 32.21
N GLU A 855 33.34 18.51 33.10
CA GLU A 855 33.17 17.15 33.63
C GLU A 855 32.80 16.15 32.53
N ALA A 856 31.87 16.50 31.63
CA ALA A 856 31.50 15.68 30.48
C ALA A 856 32.72 15.35 29.59
N LEU A 857 33.52 16.37 29.25
CA LEU A 857 34.74 16.22 28.45
C LEU A 857 35.80 15.37 29.16
N GLY A 858 35.91 15.49 30.49
CA GLY A 858 36.79 14.66 31.31
C GLY A 858 36.46 13.16 31.19
N HIS A 859 35.18 12.81 31.22
CA HIS A 859 34.72 11.43 31.06
C HIS A 859 34.97 10.87 29.66
N LEU A 860 34.75 11.67 28.61
CA LEU A 860 35.00 11.26 27.23
C LEU A 860 36.50 11.03 26.98
N ASN A 861 37.37 11.94 27.42
CA ASN A 861 38.83 11.80 27.30
C ASN A 861 39.35 10.53 27.98
N ALA A 862 38.83 10.22 29.17
CA ALA A 862 39.18 8.99 29.89
C ALA A 862 38.73 7.71 29.13
N ALA A 863 37.61 7.77 28.41
CA ALA A 863 37.09 6.65 27.62
C ALA A 863 37.86 6.43 26.31
N THR A 864 38.17 7.50 25.58
CA THR A 864 38.91 7.45 24.30
C THR A 864 40.33 6.90 24.49
N SER A 865 40.95 7.17 25.64
CA SER A 865 42.25 6.59 26.01
C SER A 865 42.24 5.05 26.18
N LYS A 866 41.06 4.44 26.35
CA LYS A 866 40.87 3.00 26.59
C LYS A 866 40.35 2.21 25.38
N ALA A 867 39.80 2.87 24.36
CA ALA A 867 39.09 2.20 23.26
C ALA A 867 39.79 2.39 21.90
N ASN A 868 40.11 1.28 21.24
CA ASN A 868 40.56 1.28 19.84
C ASN A 868 39.38 1.65 18.91
N GLY A 869 39.19 2.94 18.63
CA GLY A 869 38.59 3.48 17.41
C GLY A 869 37.12 3.22 17.06
N VAL A 870 36.36 2.40 17.82
CA VAL A 870 34.99 1.97 17.45
C VAL A 870 33.86 2.82 18.07
N LEU A 871 34.13 3.66 19.08
CA LEU A 871 33.11 4.47 19.80
C LEU A 871 32.87 5.88 19.21
N ALA A 872 33.15 6.07 17.92
CA ALA A 872 33.42 7.40 17.36
C ALA A 872 32.24 8.40 17.30
N PRO A 873 31.00 8.05 16.87
CA PRO A 873 30.01 9.09 16.54
C PRO A 873 29.26 9.66 17.75
N GLU A 874 28.72 8.83 18.64
CA GLU A 874 27.97 9.29 19.83
C GLU A 874 28.87 10.04 20.81
N ALA A 875 30.10 9.55 21.00
CA ALA A 875 31.09 10.24 21.82
C ALA A 875 31.49 11.59 21.20
N ALA A 876 31.72 11.65 19.88
CA ALA A 876 32.01 12.91 19.20
C ALA A 876 30.83 13.89 19.26
N GLN A 877 29.59 13.40 19.20
CA GLN A 877 28.41 14.25 19.38
C GLN A 877 28.36 14.84 20.79
N ALA A 878 28.50 14.02 21.83
CA ALA A 878 28.55 14.50 23.21
C ALA A 878 29.71 15.49 23.44
N GLU A 879 30.89 15.23 22.84
CA GLU A 879 32.06 16.10 22.91
C GLU A 879 31.79 17.45 22.24
N ALA A 880 31.29 17.44 21.00
CA ALA A 880 30.97 18.66 20.25
C ALA A 880 29.91 19.50 20.98
N GLU A 881 28.85 18.89 21.49
CA GLU A 881 27.79 19.57 22.23
C GLU A 881 28.29 20.15 23.56
N ALA A 882 29.11 19.40 24.31
CA ALA A 882 29.69 19.87 25.58
C ALA A 882 30.63 21.07 25.35
N LEU A 883 31.51 21.00 24.34
CA LEU A 883 32.39 22.10 23.95
C LEU A 883 31.59 23.35 23.53
N ASN A 884 30.48 23.15 22.82
CA ASN A 884 29.62 24.26 22.41
C ASN A 884 28.94 24.91 23.62
N THR A 885 28.33 24.11 24.51
CA THR A 885 27.74 24.59 25.78
C THR A 885 28.76 25.36 26.63
N LYS A 886 29.99 24.83 26.74
CA LYS A 886 31.08 25.51 27.45
C LYS A 886 31.42 26.83 26.79
N GLY A 887 31.58 26.85 25.47
CA GLY A 887 31.89 28.06 24.71
C GLY A 887 30.87 29.17 24.94
N VAL A 888 29.58 28.87 24.77
CA VAL A 888 28.52 29.89 24.97
C VAL A 888 28.41 30.34 26.43
N ALA A 889 28.65 29.44 27.40
CA ALA A 889 28.69 29.80 28.81
C ALA A 889 29.88 30.72 29.16
N LEU A 890 31.07 30.42 28.65
CA LEU A 890 32.26 31.27 28.82
C LEU A 890 32.07 32.65 28.20
N ALA A 891 31.36 32.74 27.07
CA ALA A 891 31.05 34.02 26.44
C ALA A 891 30.17 34.90 27.33
N ARG A 892 29.16 34.32 27.99
CA ARG A 892 28.31 35.02 28.96
C ARG A 892 29.04 35.42 30.24
N LEU A 893 30.13 34.72 30.59
CA LEU A 893 31.04 35.09 31.66
C LEU A 893 32.09 36.14 31.26
N GLY A 894 32.01 36.68 30.03
CA GLY A 894 32.97 37.67 29.50
C GLY A 894 34.32 37.08 29.06
N ARG A 895 34.47 35.74 29.09
CA ARG A 895 35.71 35.02 28.71
C ARG A 895 35.71 34.70 27.22
N HIS A 896 35.55 35.73 26.39
CA HIS A 896 35.29 35.58 24.95
C HIS A 896 36.38 34.81 24.17
N ARG A 897 37.67 35.01 24.49
CA ARG A 897 38.76 34.30 23.79
C ARG A 897 38.77 32.81 24.08
N GLU A 898 38.49 32.43 25.31
CA GLU A 898 38.39 31.03 25.71
C GLU A 898 37.12 30.42 25.11
N ALA A 899 36.00 31.16 25.11
CA ALA A 899 34.77 30.75 24.44
C ALA A 899 35.00 30.37 22.97
N VAL A 900 35.71 31.21 22.22
CA VAL A 900 36.06 30.92 20.82
C VAL A 900 36.89 29.64 20.69
N GLN A 901 37.90 29.44 21.55
CA GLN A 901 38.74 28.23 21.49
C GLN A 901 37.92 26.95 21.69
N GLU A 902 36.99 26.94 22.63
CA GLU A 902 36.12 25.78 22.88
C GLU A 902 35.19 25.51 21.68
N VAL A 903 34.57 26.54 21.09
CA VAL A 903 33.69 26.34 19.92
C VAL A 903 34.47 25.98 18.65
N GLU A 904 35.71 26.46 18.47
CA GLU A 904 36.59 26.00 17.39
C GLU A 904 36.95 24.52 17.53
N GLN A 905 37.19 24.06 18.76
CA GLN A 905 37.40 22.64 19.02
C GLN A 905 36.11 21.83 18.76
N SER A 906 34.94 22.36 19.15
CA SER A 906 33.64 21.75 18.83
C SER A 906 33.45 21.57 17.32
N LEU A 907 33.73 22.62 16.54
CA LEU A 907 33.66 22.58 15.09
C LEU A 907 34.57 21.50 14.50
N LYS A 908 35.81 21.41 14.99
CA LYS A 908 36.76 20.40 14.53
C LYS A 908 36.26 18.98 14.80
N VAL A 909 35.77 18.72 16.01
CA VAL A 909 35.20 17.40 16.38
C VAL A 909 34.03 17.06 15.46
N ALA A 910 33.14 18.03 15.21
CA ALA A 910 32.00 17.85 14.34
C ALA A 910 32.40 17.56 12.88
N GLU A 911 33.36 18.31 12.32
CA GLU A 911 33.87 18.08 10.96
C GLU A 911 34.59 16.72 10.83
N ASP A 912 35.44 16.36 11.79
CA ASP A 912 36.20 15.09 11.80
C ASP A 912 35.26 13.87 11.93
N ALA A 913 34.13 14.02 12.64
CA ALA A 913 33.12 12.97 12.82
C ALA A 913 31.99 12.99 11.77
N GLY A 914 32.00 13.94 10.84
CA GLY A 914 30.95 14.07 9.81
C GLY A 914 29.60 14.59 10.32
N LEU A 915 29.56 15.24 11.49
CA LEU A 915 28.37 15.79 12.14
C LEU A 915 28.01 17.18 11.56
N MET A 916 27.53 17.23 10.32
CA MET A 916 27.38 18.50 9.57
C MET A 916 26.41 19.52 10.21
N SER A 917 25.32 19.06 10.85
CA SER A 917 24.39 19.92 11.60
C SER A 917 25.09 20.57 12.81
N ALA A 918 25.87 19.78 13.57
CA ALA A 918 26.66 20.29 14.69
C ALA A 918 27.74 21.28 14.22
N ALA A 919 28.39 21.02 13.08
CA ALA A 919 29.35 21.94 12.47
C ALA A 919 28.68 23.27 12.08
N CYS A 920 27.49 23.26 11.46
CA CYS A 920 26.73 24.48 11.13
C CYS A 920 26.37 25.28 12.38
N ARG A 921 26.01 24.60 13.48
CA ARG A 921 25.76 25.24 14.78
C ARG A 921 27.03 25.90 15.33
N ALA A 922 28.18 25.22 15.27
CA ALA A 922 29.45 25.77 15.69
C ALA A 922 29.87 26.99 14.86
N TYR A 923 29.72 26.94 13.52
CA TYR A 923 29.94 28.11 12.65
C TYR A 923 29.02 29.28 13.01
N SER A 924 27.74 29.01 13.29
CA SER A 924 26.78 30.03 13.68
C SER A 924 27.21 30.72 14.97
N ASN A 925 27.58 29.95 16.00
CA ASN A 925 28.05 30.46 17.28
C ASN A 925 29.38 31.21 17.16
N LEU A 926 30.34 30.69 16.37
CA LEU A 926 31.60 31.38 16.11
C LEU A 926 31.40 32.72 15.40
N GLY A 927 30.44 32.84 14.48
CA GLY A 927 30.10 34.10 13.84
C GLY A 927 29.72 35.19 14.85
N VAL A 928 28.89 34.84 15.83
CA VAL A 928 28.52 35.76 16.93
C VAL A 928 29.72 36.06 17.82
N LEU A 929 30.47 35.03 18.25
CA LEU A 929 31.61 35.20 19.16
C LEU A 929 32.73 36.06 18.56
N TYR A 930 33.07 35.81 17.31
CA TYR A 930 34.10 36.57 16.62
C TYR A 930 33.69 38.02 16.38
N THR A 931 32.40 38.34 16.28
CA THR A 931 31.96 39.74 16.12
C THR A 931 32.47 40.63 17.25
N ILE A 932 32.67 40.09 18.46
CA ILE A 932 33.20 40.83 19.62
C ILE A 932 34.73 40.91 19.59
N ILE A 933 35.41 39.86 19.12
CA ILE A 933 36.88 39.69 19.27
C ILE A 933 37.65 40.08 18.00
N ASP A 934 37.19 39.61 16.86
CA ASP A 934 37.80 39.75 15.54
C ASP A 934 36.70 39.74 14.45
N PRO A 935 36.13 40.91 14.12
CA PRO A 935 35.02 41.03 13.18
C PRO A 935 35.37 40.55 11.76
N ALA A 936 36.63 40.66 11.34
CA ALA A 936 37.05 40.17 10.04
C ALA A 936 36.96 38.64 9.97
N ARG A 937 37.38 37.97 11.06
CA ARG A 937 37.24 36.52 11.20
C ARG A 937 35.79 36.08 11.37
N ALA A 938 34.93 36.90 11.98
CA ALA A 938 33.48 36.64 12.04
C ALA A 938 32.87 36.50 10.65
N ILE A 939 33.19 37.43 9.74
CA ILE A 939 32.74 37.39 8.34
C ILE A 939 33.25 36.12 7.64
N GLU A 940 34.53 35.76 7.83
CA GLU A 940 35.11 34.55 7.24
C GLU A 940 34.40 33.28 7.71
N VAL A 941 34.19 33.14 9.01
CA VAL A 941 33.49 32.01 9.62
C VAL A 941 32.04 31.92 9.15
N CYS A 942 31.31 33.04 9.10
CA CYS A 942 29.94 33.06 8.57
C CYS A 942 29.89 32.60 7.12
N ARG A 943 30.83 33.03 6.26
CA ARG A 943 30.90 32.60 4.85
C ARG A 943 31.22 31.11 4.72
N ARG A 944 32.14 30.58 5.52
CA ARG A 944 32.44 29.14 5.54
C ARG A 944 31.25 28.31 6.03
N GLY A 945 30.58 28.78 7.08
CA GLY A 945 29.35 28.18 7.56
C GLY A 945 28.25 28.20 6.50
N LEU A 946 28.08 29.32 5.78
CA LEU A 946 27.10 29.44 4.69
C LEU A 946 27.39 28.45 3.58
N ASP A 947 28.65 28.30 3.19
CA ASP A 947 29.06 27.32 2.18
C ASP A 947 28.72 25.89 2.63
N LEU A 948 28.99 25.52 3.89
CA LEU A 948 28.57 24.23 4.44
C LEU A 948 27.04 24.07 4.44
N ALA A 949 26.30 25.07 4.94
CA ALA A 949 24.83 25.04 4.99
C ALA A 949 24.19 24.98 3.59
N MET A 950 24.83 25.57 2.58
CA MET A 950 24.42 25.44 1.18
C MET A 950 24.71 24.04 0.63
N ARG A 951 25.87 23.43 0.95
CA ARG A 951 26.21 22.06 0.53
C ARG A 951 25.24 21.02 1.07
N ILE A 952 24.80 21.15 2.33
CA ILE A 952 23.78 20.27 2.92
C ILE A 952 22.34 20.74 2.65
N ALA A 953 22.17 21.83 1.91
CA ALA A 953 20.88 22.44 1.58
C ALA A 953 19.97 22.72 2.80
N ASP A 954 20.56 23.10 3.94
CA ASP A 954 19.82 23.53 5.13
C ASP A 954 19.53 25.04 5.05
N LEU A 955 18.30 25.37 4.69
CA LEU A 955 17.82 26.75 4.58
C LEU A 955 17.74 27.45 5.94
N GLY A 956 17.48 26.73 7.03
CA GLY A 956 17.38 27.30 8.37
C GLY A 956 18.73 27.79 8.88
N PHE A 957 19.78 26.98 8.73
CA PHE A 957 21.14 27.42 9.03
C PHE A 957 21.62 28.51 8.08
N GLN A 958 21.25 28.46 6.78
CA GLN A 958 21.54 29.57 5.86
C GLN A 958 20.96 30.90 6.37
N ALA A 959 19.69 30.93 6.79
CA ALA A 959 19.06 32.13 7.32
C ALA A 959 19.79 32.67 8.56
N ARG A 960 20.13 31.79 9.52
CA ARG A 960 20.89 32.14 10.73
C ARG A 960 22.26 32.72 10.42
N LEU A 961 23.01 32.07 9.53
CA LEU A 961 24.35 32.50 9.16
C LEU A 961 24.34 33.79 8.32
N PHE A 962 23.32 34.02 7.50
CA PHE A 962 23.11 35.30 6.82
C PHE A 962 22.80 36.43 7.81
N ALA A 963 21.97 36.18 8.83
CA ALA A 963 21.71 37.15 9.88
C ALA A 963 22.99 37.49 10.66
N ASN A 964 23.79 36.47 11.03
CA ASN A 964 25.08 36.67 11.71
C ASN A 964 26.10 37.41 10.84
N LEU A 965 26.15 37.11 9.54
CA LEU A 965 26.98 37.83 8.58
C LEU A 965 26.59 39.32 8.52
N ALA A 966 25.28 39.61 8.51
CA ALA A 966 24.79 40.98 8.50
C ALA A 966 25.24 41.76 9.75
N VAL A 967 25.14 41.15 10.93
CA VAL A 967 25.64 41.73 12.17
C VAL A 967 27.15 41.98 12.09
N ALA A 968 27.94 40.97 11.69
CA ALA A 968 29.40 41.09 11.59
C ALA A 968 29.85 42.20 10.63
N CYS A 969 29.17 42.36 9.49
CA CYS A 969 29.45 43.43 8.53
C CYS A 969 29.16 44.83 9.10
N CYS A 970 28.15 44.98 9.95
CA CYS A 970 27.67 46.29 10.38
C CYS A 970 28.35 46.83 11.64
N THR A 971 28.88 45.96 12.50
CA THR A 971 29.51 46.42 13.75
C THR A 971 30.88 47.07 13.50
N PHE A 972 31.65 46.67 12.47
CA PHE A 972 33.06 47.09 12.35
C PHE A 972 33.63 47.24 10.92
N THR A 973 32.81 47.20 9.86
CA THR A 973 33.28 47.40 8.47
C THR A 973 32.43 48.40 7.67
N ASP A 974 33.02 49.10 6.69
CA ASP A 974 32.28 49.96 5.73
C ASP A 974 31.41 49.15 4.73
N SER A 975 31.21 47.85 4.96
CA SER A 975 30.50 46.94 4.07
C SER A 975 29.03 46.74 4.45
N CYS A 976 28.52 47.42 5.47
CA CYS A 976 27.13 47.24 5.94
C CYS A 976 26.09 47.45 4.81
N ALA A 977 26.25 48.47 3.98
CA ALA A 977 25.35 48.72 2.83
C ALA A 977 25.57 47.75 1.65
N LYS A 978 26.79 47.21 1.48
CA LYS A 978 27.15 46.36 0.34
C LYS A 978 26.86 44.88 0.57
N GLU A 979 27.04 44.41 1.80
CA GLU A 979 26.97 42.99 2.15
C GLU A 979 26.03 42.75 3.33
N GLY A 980 25.99 43.65 4.31
CA GLY A 980 25.15 43.50 5.52
C GLY A 980 23.65 43.55 5.24
N VAL A 981 23.16 44.59 4.56
CA VAL A 981 21.73 44.70 4.18
C VAL A 981 21.30 43.53 3.28
N PRO A 982 22.01 43.18 2.18
CA PRO A 982 21.63 42.03 1.37
C PRO A 982 21.60 40.71 2.14
N ALA A 983 22.53 40.49 3.07
CA ALA A 983 22.53 39.28 3.90
C ALA A 983 21.30 39.23 4.82
N ALA A 984 20.97 40.32 5.52
CA ALA A 984 19.79 40.35 6.38
C ALA A 984 18.48 40.24 5.58
N GLU A 985 18.38 40.87 4.41
CA GLU A 985 17.24 40.71 3.50
C GLU A 985 17.09 39.26 3.03
N LYS A 986 18.21 38.57 2.74
CA LYS A 986 18.19 37.15 2.37
C LYS A 986 17.75 36.26 3.53
N ALA A 987 18.18 36.55 4.76
CA ALA A 987 17.70 35.83 5.95
C ALA A 987 16.17 35.99 6.12
N VAL A 988 15.66 37.23 6.01
CA VAL A 988 14.20 37.51 6.06
C VAL A 988 13.44 36.78 4.94
N GLU A 989 13.99 36.74 3.72
CA GLU A 989 13.38 36.02 2.60
C GLU A 989 13.23 34.53 2.91
N ILE A 990 14.30 33.90 3.42
CA ILE A 990 14.30 32.47 3.76
C ILE A 990 13.37 32.18 4.95
N ASP A 991 13.45 32.97 6.03
CA ASP A 991 12.60 32.75 7.21
C ASP A 991 11.11 32.89 6.87
N ARG A 992 10.74 33.86 6.03
CA ARG A 992 9.35 34.00 5.54
C ARG A 992 8.93 32.85 4.64
N ALA A 993 9.84 32.37 3.80
CA ALA A 993 9.60 31.23 2.91
C ALA A 993 9.33 29.93 3.71
N LEU A 994 10.04 29.73 4.82
CA LEU A 994 9.89 28.58 5.71
C LEU A 994 8.81 28.76 6.80
N ASP A 995 8.19 29.94 6.92
CA ASP A 995 7.33 30.35 8.05
C ASP A 995 8.03 30.19 9.42
N GLN A 996 9.33 30.47 9.45
CA GLN A 996 10.20 30.35 10.64
C GLN A 996 10.13 31.62 11.50
N ARG A 997 8.98 31.81 12.15
CA ARG A 997 8.65 33.04 12.89
C ARG A 997 9.57 33.32 14.08
N ASP A 998 10.01 32.27 14.75
CA ASP A 998 10.92 32.30 15.89
C ASP A 998 12.26 32.96 15.54
N HIS A 999 12.78 32.67 14.35
CA HIS A 999 14.02 33.27 13.88
C HIS A 999 13.81 34.60 13.13
N LEU A 1000 12.69 34.76 12.40
CA LEU A 1000 12.41 35.93 11.55
C LEU A 1000 12.57 37.29 12.26
N ALA A 1001 12.28 37.36 13.56
CA ALA A 1001 12.46 38.59 14.34
C ALA A 1001 13.93 39.05 14.36
N VAL A 1002 14.90 38.12 14.37
CA VAL A 1002 16.34 38.42 14.46
C VAL A 1002 16.83 39.25 13.28
N PRO A 1003 16.74 38.82 12.00
CA PRO A 1003 17.21 39.64 10.89
C PRO A 1003 16.39 40.91 10.68
N LEU A 1004 15.13 40.98 11.13
CA LEU A 1004 14.35 42.23 11.14
C LEU A 1004 14.92 43.24 12.15
N ILE A 1005 15.26 42.81 13.37
CA ILE A 1005 15.96 43.65 14.37
C ILE A 1005 17.28 44.17 13.78
N VAL A 1006 18.05 43.30 13.13
CA VAL A 1006 19.32 43.67 12.48
C VAL A 1006 19.09 44.72 11.40
N LEU A 1007 18.11 44.56 10.51
CA LEU A 1007 17.75 45.60 9.52
C LEU A 1007 17.35 46.92 10.19
N GLY A 1008 16.57 46.85 11.28
CA GLY A 1008 16.21 48.01 12.10
C GLY A 1008 17.44 48.79 12.57
N GLN A 1009 18.40 48.09 13.19
CA GLN A 1009 19.66 48.64 13.66
C GLN A 1009 20.49 49.24 12.54
N ILE A 1010 20.62 48.53 11.41
CA ILE A 1010 21.37 49.00 10.24
C ILE A 1010 20.80 50.32 9.72
N TYR A 1011 19.48 50.39 9.52
CA TYR A 1011 18.84 51.58 8.99
C TYR A 1011 18.84 52.75 9.98
N GLN A 1012 18.79 52.48 11.29
CA GLN A 1012 18.97 53.51 12.31
C GLN A 1012 20.38 54.11 12.23
N CYS A 1013 21.42 53.28 12.23
CA CYS A 1013 22.82 53.73 12.11
C CYS A 1013 23.10 54.52 10.82
N HIS A 1014 22.36 54.26 9.74
CA HIS A 1014 22.51 54.97 8.45
C HIS A 1014 21.54 56.16 8.29
N GLY A 1015 20.89 56.61 9.37
CA GLY A 1015 20.03 57.79 9.35
C GLY A 1015 18.75 57.63 8.53
N ARG A 1016 18.19 56.41 8.47
CA ARG A 1016 16.92 56.09 7.79
C ARG A 1016 15.84 55.67 8.80
N PRO A 1017 15.35 56.59 9.64
CA PRO A 1017 14.55 56.22 10.80
C PRO A 1017 13.16 55.67 10.44
N ALA A 1018 12.60 56.04 9.29
CA ALA A 1018 11.32 55.48 8.82
C ALA A 1018 11.43 53.98 8.49
N LEU A 1019 12.55 53.54 7.92
CA LEU A 1019 12.81 52.12 7.66
C LEU A 1019 13.12 51.40 8.97
N ALA A 1020 13.92 51.99 9.86
CA ALA A 1020 14.19 51.43 11.18
C ALA A 1020 12.90 51.16 11.96
N LEU A 1021 11.99 52.16 12.03
CA LEU A 1021 10.69 52.03 12.68
C LEU A 1021 9.84 50.90 12.09
N LYS A 1022 9.84 50.76 10.75
CA LYS A 1022 9.12 49.68 10.06
C LYS A 1022 9.63 48.31 10.51
N TYR A 1023 10.95 48.09 10.46
CA TYR A 1023 11.53 46.78 10.76
C TYR A 1023 11.45 46.43 12.25
N TYR A 1024 11.70 47.39 13.15
CA TYR A 1024 11.50 47.17 14.58
C TYR A 1024 10.03 46.93 14.94
N GLY A 1025 9.09 47.64 14.30
CA GLY A 1025 7.66 47.41 14.52
C GLY A 1025 7.22 46.02 14.06
N GLU A 1026 7.72 45.54 12.92
CA GLU A 1026 7.46 44.19 12.45
C GLU A 1026 8.08 43.13 13.36
N ALA A 1027 9.34 43.31 13.77
CA ALA A 1027 10.01 42.42 14.71
C ALA A 1027 9.30 42.37 16.07
N LEU A 1028 8.85 43.53 16.59
CA LEU A 1028 8.12 43.61 17.85
C LEU A 1028 6.79 42.86 17.78
N ALA A 1029 6.06 42.97 16.66
CA ALA A 1029 4.80 42.25 16.49
C ALA A 1029 4.99 40.72 16.56
N LEU A 1030 6.08 40.21 15.96
CA LEU A 1030 6.46 38.80 16.04
C LEU A 1030 6.92 38.43 17.47
N ALA A 1031 7.78 39.24 18.07
CA ALA A 1031 8.32 38.99 19.40
C ALA A 1031 7.23 38.98 20.48
N LEU A 1032 6.18 39.81 20.33
CA LEU A 1032 5.00 39.82 21.22
C LEU A 1032 4.14 38.56 21.06
N GLU A 1033 4.08 37.97 19.86
CA GLU A 1033 3.40 36.70 19.62
C GLU A 1033 4.16 35.53 20.28
N ILE A 1034 5.49 35.59 20.25
CA ILE A 1034 6.39 34.55 20.78
C ILE A 1034 6.57 34.65 22.30
N ASP A 1035 6.51 35.86 22.86
CA ASP A 1035 6.74 36.18 24.28
C ASP A 1035 8.14 35.77 24.81
N GLU A 1036 9.16 35.84 23.94
CA GLU A 1036 10.55 35.52 24.31
C GLU A 1036 11.33 36.79 24.70
N PRO A 1037 11.84 36.90 25.95
CA PRO A 1037 12.56 38.08 26.43
C PRO A 1037 13.76 38.48 25.57
N GLN A 1038 14.46 37.50 24.99
CA GLN A 1038 15.64 37.71 24.15
C GLN A 1038 15.31 38.40 22.81
N LEU A 1039 14.06 38.31 22.35
CA LEU A 1039 13.59 38.98 21.13
C LEU A 1039 12.90 40.30 21.46
N LEU A 1040 12.16 40.35 22.57
CA LEU A 1040 11.42 41.54 23.01
C LEU A 1040 12.35 42.68 23.45
N PHE A 1041 13.41 42.37 24.21
CA PHE A 1041 14.31 43.40 24.73
C PHE A 1041 14.98 44.22 23.60
N PRO A 1042 15.62 43.61 22.56
CA PRO A 1042 16.21 44.38 21.48
C PRO A 1042 15.20 45.20 20.66
N CYS A 1043 13.94 44.75 20.57
CA CYS A 1043 12.87 45.53 19.93
C CYS A 1043 12.52 46.78 20.74
N TYR A 1044 12.34 46.64 22.06
CA TYR A 1044 12.05 47.78 22.94
C TYR A 1044 13.21 48.76 23.01
N ASP A 1045 14.44 48.27 23.18
CA ASP A 1045 15.64 49.10 23.23
C ASP A 1045 15.89 49.86 21.92
N GLY A 1046 15.74 49.19 20.78
CA GLY A 1046 15.84 49.80 19.46
C GLY A 1046 14.78 50.89 19.23
N LEU A 1047 13.52 50.61 19.57
CA LEU A 1047 12.43 51.60 19.46
C LEU A 1047 12.62 52.76 20.44
N ALA A 1048 13.09 52.52 21.66
CA ALA A 1048 13.36 53.57 22.64
C ALA A 1048 14.44 54.52 22.13
N THR A 1049 15.55 53.97 21.65
CA THR A 1049 16.68 54.75 21.11
C THR A 1049 16.30 55.50 19.84
N LEU A 1050 15.53 54.88 18.94
CA LEU A 1050 15.03 55.52 17.73
C LEU A 1050 14.11 56.72 18.04
N ASN A 1051 13.21 56.59 19.00
CA ASN A 1051 12.33 57.69 19.43
C ASN A 1051 13.13 58.80 20.13
N LEU A 1052 14.18 58.44 20.89
CA LEU A 1052 15.09 59.40 21.49
C LEU A 1052 15.84 60.23 20.43
N GLU A 1053 16.35 59.59 19.37
CA GLU A 1053 16.99 60.27 18.22
C GLU A 1053 16.02 61.19 17.47
N GLN A 1054 14.73 60.83 17.42
CA GLN A 1054 13.66 61.66 16.84
C GLN A 1054 13.11 62.73 17.80
N ASN A 1055 13.62 62.80 19.02
CA ASN A 1055 13.20 63.72 20.08
C ASN A 1055 11.74 63.52 20.54
N ASP A 1056 11.18 62.30 20.39
CA ASP A 1056 9.92 61.87 21.00
C ASP A 1056 10.18 61.23 22.37
N LEU A 1057 10.37 62.10 23.36
CA LEU A 1057 10.78 61.68 24.71
C LEU A 1057 9.73 60.82 25.43
N ALA A 1058 8.44 61.03 25.14
CA ALA A 1058 7.35 60.30 25.79
C ALA A 1058 7.34 58.82 25.35
N GLU A 1059 7.49 58.58 24.06
CA GLU A 1059 7.50 57.22 23.53
C GLU A 1059 8.84 56.51 23.79
N ALA A 1060 9.95 57.27 23.80
CA ALA A 1060 11.25 56.75 24.24
C ALA A 1060 11.20 56.26 25.70
N GLU A 1061 10.66 57.06 26.63
CA GLU A 1061 10.51 56.69 28.04
C GLU A 1061 9.63 55.44 28.20
N ARG A 1062 8.50 55.37 27.47
CA ARG A 1062 7.62 54.20 27.49
C ARG A 1062 8.35 52.93 27.08
N PHE A 1063 9.11 52.94 25.99
CA PHE A 1063 9.83 51.75 25.53
C PHE A 1063 11.00 51.37 26.46
N PHE A 1064 11.72 52.34 27.04
CA PHE A 1064 12.71 52.04 28.08
C PHE A 1064 12.07 51.39 29.32
N CYS A 1065 10.91 51.85 29.76
CA CYS A 1065 10.18 51.19 30.85
C CYS A 1065 9.79 49.75 30.50
N LEU A 1066 9.38 49.47 29.26
CA LEU A 1066 9.06 48.11 28.80
C LEU A 1066 10.31 47.21 28.76
N ALA A 1067 11.46 47.75 28.32
CA ALA A 1067 12.74 47.05 28.34
C ALA A 1067 13.21 46.74 29.77
N GLU A 1068 13.08 47.67 30.72
CA GLU A 1068 13.39 47.41 32.13
C GLU A 1068 12.43 46.40 32.77
N ASP A 1069 11.14 46.52 32.46
CA ASP A 1069 10.12 45.65 33.03
C ASP A 1069 10.30 44.20 32.59
N ILE A 1070 10.69 43.94 31.35
CA ILE A 1070 10.96 42.58 30.89
C ILE A 1070 12.20 41.97 31.56
N CYS A 1071 13.28 42.74 31.72
CA CYS A 1071 14.45 42.31 32.49
C CYS A 1071 14.07 41.95 33.93
N ARG A 1072 13.25 42.80 34.58
CA ARG A 1072 12.79 42.61 35.95
C ARG A 1072 11.88 41.38 36.10
N ARG A 1073 10.91 41.20 35.19
CA ARG A 1073 9.97 40.06 35.21
C ARG A 1073 10.68 38.71 35.10
N HIS A 1074 11.76 38.64 34.33
CA HIS A 1074 12.48 37.39 34.08
C HIS A 1074 13.75 37.23 34.92
N GLY A 1075 14.10 38.23 35.75
CA GLY A 1075 15.30 38.19 36.59
C GLY A 1075 16.60 38.20 35.79
N LEU A 1076 16.60 38.85 34.62
CA LEU A 1076 17.74 38.90 33.69
C LEU A 1076 18.39 40.28 33.71
N ASP A 1077 19.72 40.32 33.65
CA ASP A 1077 20.48 41.55 33.45
C ASP A 1077 20.34 42.02 31.99
N PRO A 1078 20.16 43.33 31.70
CA PRO A 1078 20.14 43.84 30.33
C PRO A 1078 21.35 43.38 29.49
N GLY A 1079 22.56 43.33 30.08
CA GLY A 1079 23.76 42.83 29.40
C GLY A 1079 23.68 41.37 28.95
N ALA A 1080 22.83 40.56 29.59
CA ALA A 1080 22.55 39.18 29.17
C ALA A 1080 21.61 39.11 27.95
N LEU A 1081 20.88 40.18 27.62
CA LEU A 1081 19.88 40.24 26.55
C LEU A 1081 20.36 41.01 25.29
N VAL A 1082 21.50 41.72 25.37
CA VAL A 1082 22.00 42.64 24.32
C VAL A 1082 22.72 41.95 23.15
N VAL A 1083 23.11 40.68 23.27
CA VAL A 1083 23.77 39.92 22.19
C VAL A 1083 22.77 38.94 21.58
N LEU A 1084 22.32 39.22 20.35
CA LEU A 1084 21.46 38.35 19.54
C LEU A 1084 22.04 36.91 19.45
N PRO A 1085 21.19 35.88 19.36
CA PRO A 1085 21.28 34.73 20.25
C PRO A 1085 22.30 33.69 19.79
N PHE A 1086 22.99 33.10 20.77
CA PHE A 1086 23.35 31.69 20.70
C PHE A 1086 22.03 30.93 20.57
N LEU A 1087 21.72 30.46 19.36
CA LEU A 1087 20.54 29.66 19.10
C LEU A 1087 20.86 28.21 19.48
N ASP A 1088 19.96 27.58 20.23
CA ASP A 1088 20.10 26.20 20.69
C ASP A 1088 20.20 25.18 19.55
#